data_AF-A0A858RJR8-F1
#
_entry.id   AF-A0A858RJR8-F1
#
_cell.length_a   1.000
_cell.length_b   1.000
_cell.length_c   1.000
_cell.angle_alpha   90.00
_cell.angle_beta   90.00
_cell.angle_gamma   90.00
#
_symmetry.space_group_name_H-M   'P 1'
#
loop_
_entity.id
_entity.type
_entity.pdbx_description
1 polymer ?
#
loop_
_entity_poly.entity_id
_entity_poly.type
_entity_poly.pdbx_seq_one_letter_code
_entity_poly.pdbx_strand_id
1 'polypeptide(L)'
;MDRLAHASPAAGDDGMTLATARLEAKPGGRIWRSSWFAFIMVLSIGTLVSLTFLSGFEELTRLKRGRTPYRSGVKTQEEWEQRLARRVDPSKKIFLFSGTRSVQDTDVNRWLSERFENLPEDPAELEELWHELGRTPGAKVPESFQAQSKRIDPDNGLWALLTAEAGVTGGGGAYRGRRSGTGPVFSRPPWYAQSLSKLEEALAAPRIESYRADRTAERLRLLGPPRDLAELADLTGFAQRQAVFMGNSGNVIDIWIARAQELVSLNDLEGFRQWTATWDRRVMEGLRSPGPNANCPSLYHIERATGEFQSLALIVGAPDVEARMKKWQHEVNALIRSGTPAKVTDMELRIATYTGDLYYHRFGSAMEEMVTVGELAPGVKAEHAVADRFGAVAIATIFVVLSLVAFFEGWRRAPHLRGMAQGLMPLLRPVDYLWVGGLGMVLPLLWYVAWIRFTPLGFRDLAVGLEDFLPFVVRLIAILLFSLCMLLQVARWRVAKRGGFLGLRPAALWPGWIMAGIAAITVPVTGLARYWPGLDEIYYLSPCAVLGFPLLWLLWRGGSILFGPVGAALPGVMLSRFLLPVLVLGSLVLVGLTPFLKDEERAWMARDTLSGPDPSGWFDTKLQADIERYVRQRVLQAME
;
A
#
# COMPACT_ATOMS: atom_id res chain seq x y z
N MET A 1 -1.47 -65.43 29.93
CA MET A 1 -2.94 -65.43 29.95
C MET A 1 -3.54 -66.27 31.08
N ASP A 2 -2.74 -66.97 31.91
CA ASP A 2 -3.26 -67.82 33.01
C ASP A 2 -3.31 -67.18 34.42
N ARG A 3 -3.61 -65.87 34.52
CA ARG A 3 -3.81 -65.19 35.83
C ARG A 3 -5.09 -64.36 35.91
N LEU A 4 -6.13 -64.76 35.18
CA LEU A 4 -7.44 -64.08 35.18
C LEU A 4 -8.63 -65.01 35.47
N ALA A 5 -8.40 -66.20 36.04
CA ALA A 5 -9.47 -67.20 36.24
C ALA A 5 -10.13 -67.21 37.64
N HIS A 6 -9.73 -66.34 38.58
CA HIS A 6 -10.29 -66.35 39.95
C HIS A 6 -10.69 -64.95 40.46
N ALA A 7 -11.51 -64.23 39.69
CA ALA A 7 -12.26 -63.08 40.21
C ALA A 7 -13.73 -63.49 40.37
N SER A 8 -14.19 -63.50 41.62
CA SER A 8 -15.57 -63.80 42.04
C SER A 8 -16.58 -62.80 41.45
N PRO A 9 -17.77 -63.23 40.98
CA PRO A 9 -18.77 -62.36 40.35
C PRO A 9 -19.72 -61.68 41.35
N ALA A 10 -19.21 -61.23 42.50
CA ALA A 10 -20.02 -60.63 43.58
C ALA A 10 -19.55 -59.23 44.01
N ALA A 11 -18.92 -58.47 43.12
CA ALA A 11 -18.76 -57.03 43.30
C ALA A 11 -19.98 -56.34 42.66
N GLY A 12 -21.00 -56.09 43.47
CA GLY A 12 -22.17 -55.30 43.08
C GLY A 12 -21.79 -53.89 42.62
N ASP A 13 -22.77 -53.19 42.03
CA ASP A 13 -22.67 -51.84 41.46
C ASP A 13 -21.88 -50.83 42.31
N ASP A 14 -21.77 -51.05 43.62
CA ASP A 14 -20.97 -50.29 44.56
C ASP A 14 -19.47 -50.21 44.21
N GLY A 15 -18.90 -51.20 43.53
CA GLY A 15 -17.48 -51.18 43.14
C GLY A 15 -17.18 -50.12 42.07
N MET A 16 -18.12 -49.89 41.15
CA MET A 16 -17.97 -48.90 40.09
C MET A 16 -18.22 -47.47 40.62
N THR A 17 -19.20 -47.31 41.52
CA THR A 17 -19.46 -46.04 42.24
C THR A 17 -18.34 -45.67 43.22
N LEU A 18 -17.71 -46.63 43.91
CA LEU A 18 -16.54 -46.33 44.75
C LEU A 18 -15.30 -45.98 43.92
N ALA A 19 -15.12 -46.59 42.75
CA ALA A 19 -14.03 -46.29 41.83
C ALA A 19 -14.19 -44.90 41.19
N THR A 20 -15.41 -44.50 40.81
CA THR A 20 -15.71 -43.13 40.36
C THR A 20 -15.58 -42.12 41.49
N ALA A 21 -16.06 -42.42 42.70
CA ALA A 21 -15.90 -41.54 43.87
C ALA A 21 -14.42 -41.34 44.28
N ARG A 22 -13.57 -42.38 44.16
CA ARG A 22 -12.12 -42.27 44.40
C ARG A 22 -11.38 -41.48 43.33
N LEU A 23 -11.83 -41.53 42.07
CA LEU A 23 -11.33 -40.67 40.99
C LEU A 23 -11.76 -39.20 41.16
N GLU A 24 -12.92 -38.95 41.78
CA GLU A 24 -13.43 -37.62 42.10
C GLU A 24 -12.77 -36.99 43.36
N ALA A 25 -12.29 -37.80 44.31
CA ALA A 25 -11.85 -37.30 45.61
C ALA A 25 -10.48 -36.59 45.67
N LYS A 26 -9.62 -36.64 44.63
CA LYS A 26 -8.29 -35.95 44.64
C LYS A 26 -7.76 -35.31 43.32
N PRO A 27 -8.56 -34.78 42.36
CA PRO A 27 -7.99 -34.02 41.24
C PRO A 27 -7.78 -32.51 41.47
N GLY A 28 -8.28 -31.95 42.59
CA GLY A 28 -8.55 -30.51 42.71
C GLY A 28 -7.37 -29.54 42.51
N GLY A 29 -6.15 -29.89 42.93
CA GLY A 29 -5.03 -28.92 42.92
C GLY A 29 -4.19 -28.91 41.64
N ARG A 30 -3.87 -30.08 41.09
CA ARG A 30 -2.89 -30.19 39.98
C ARG A 30 -3.52 -29.93 38.62
N ILE A 31 -4.76 -30.39 38.42
CA ILE A 31 -5.48 -30.22 37.15
C ILE A 31 -5.91 -28.76 36.96
N TRP A 32 -6.32 -28.09 38.06
CA TRP A 32 -6.61 -26.66 38.03
C TRP A 32 -5.38 -25.85 37.63
N ARG A 33 -4.22 -26.15 38.20
CA ARG A 33 -2.96 -25.45 37.87
C ARG A 33 -2.51 -25.65 36.42
N SER A 34 -2.61 -26.85 35.86
CA SER A 34 -2.20 -27.12 34.47
C SER A 34 -3.12 -26.44 33.45
N SER A 35 -4.44 -26.49 33.68
CA SER A 35 -5.41 -25.81 32.80
C SER A 35 -5.31 -24.29 32.92
N TRP A 36 -5.06 -23.76 34.12
CA TRP A 36 -4.81 -22.34 34.35
C TRP A 36 -3.53 -21.86 33.67
N PHE A 37 -2.46 -22.66 33.71
CA PHE A 37 -1.21 -22.37 33.01
C PHE A 37 -1.38 -22.35 31.49
N ALA A 38 -2.11 -23.31 30.93
CA ALA A 38 -2.44 -23.32 29.50
C ALA A 38 -3.28 -22.10 29.10
N PHE A 39 -4.25 -21.71 29.93
CA PHE A 39 -5.05 -20.51 29.71
C PHE A 39 -4.21 -19.23 29.74
N ILE A 40 -3.37 -19.05 30.77
CA ILE A 40 -2.46 -17.90 30.88
C ILE A 40 -1.50 -17.86 29.68
N MET A 41 -0.98 -19.00 29.25
CA MET A 41 -0.09 -19.08 28.09
C MET A 41 -0.82 -18.64 26.82
N VAL A 42 -2.01 -19.15 26.56
CA VAL A 42 -2.80 -18.75 25.38
C VAL A 42 -3.18 -17.26 25.46
N LEU A 43 -3.51 -16.74 26.64
CA LEU A 43 -3.79 -15.32 26.85
C LEU A 43 -2.55 -14.47 26.57
N SER A 44 -1.38 -14.86 27.10
CA SER A 44 -0.11 -14.15 26.91
C SER A 44 0.32 -14.13 25.44
N ILE A 45 0.13 -15.25 24.74
CA ILE A 45 0.40 -15.35 23.30
C ILE A 45 -0.62 -14.54 22.51
N GLY A 46 -1.90 -14.54 22.93
CA GLY A 46 -2.92 -13.67 22.36
C GLY A 46 -2.55 -12.20 22.51
N THR A 47 -2.07 -11.77 23.68
CA THR A 47 -1.58 -10.41 23.89
C THR A 47 -0.39 -10.10 22.99
N LEU A 48 0.60 -11.00 22.89
CA LEU A 48 1.75 -10.83 22.00
C LEU A 48 1.31 -10.67 20.54
N VAL A 49 0.43 -11.56 20.07
CA VAL A 49 -0.12 -11.52 18.72
C VAL A 49 -0.92 -10.23 18.49
N SER A 50 -1.73 -9.78 19.47
CA SER A 50 -2.45 -8.51 19.38
C SER A 50 -1.50 -7.32 19.31
N LEU A 51 -0.40 -7.31 20.09
CA LEU A 51 0.61 -6.26 20.01
C LEU A 51 1.32 -6.25 18.65
N THR A 52 1.68 -7.42 18.12
CA THR A 52 2.25 -7.54 16.77
C THR A 52 1.24 -7.12 15.70
N PHE A 53 -0.03 -7.47 15.87
CA PHE A 53 -1.11 -7.07 14.96
C PHE A 53 -1.35 -5.57 14.99
N LEU A 54 -1.37 -4.95 16.17
CA LEU A 54 -1.52 -3.49 16.32
C LEU A 54 -0.32 -2.76 15.70
N SER A 55 0.91 -3.21 15.97
CA SER A 55 2.11 -2.67 15.33
C SER A 55 2.07 -2.80 13.82
N GLY A 56 1.60 -3.95 13.31
CA GLY A 56 1.37 -4.14 11.89
C GLY A 56 0.28 -3.22 11.37
N PHE A 57 -0.86 -3.10 12.06
CA PHE A 57 -1.97 -2.28 11.62
C PHE A 57 -1.57 -0.81 11.51
N GLU A 58 -0.80 -0.30 12.48
CA GLU A 58 -0.18 1.02 12.38
C GLU A 58 0.67 1.14 11.11
N GLU A 59 1.53 0.17 10.83
CA GLU A 59 2.35 0.17 9.61
C GLU A 59 1.52 0.11 8.32
N LEU A 60 0.45 -0.69 8.29
CA LEU A 60 -0.47 -0.75 7.15
C LEU A 60 -1.21 0.57 6.96
N THR A 61 -1.58 1.25 8.05
CA THR A 61 -2.15 2.60 7.96
C THR A 61 -1.12 3.60 7.45
N ARG A 62 0.17 3.47 7.78
CA ARG A 62 1.25 4.30 7.21
C ARG A 62 1.36 4.09 5.70
N LEU A 63 1.43 2.83 5.27
CA LEU A 63 1.47 2.44 3.86
C LEU A 63 0.25 2.99 3.09
N LYS A 64 -0.96 2.81 3.62
CA LYS A 64 -2.19 3.34 3.01
C LYS A 64 -2.22 4.87 2.93
N ARG A 65 -1.70 5.57 3.94
CA ARG A 65 -1.62 7.04 3.96
C ARG A 65 -0.64 7.54 2.90
N GLY A 66 0.50 6.87 2.69
CA GLY A 66 1.44 7.16 1.61
C GLY A 66 0.80 7.11 0.22
N ARG A 67 -0.18 6.22 -0.01
CA ARG A 67 -0.93 6.14 -1.29
C ARG A 67 -1.89 7.31 -1.56
N THR A 68 -2.33 8.04 -0.53
CA THR A 68 -3.29 9.15 -0.68
C THR A 68 -2.89 10.38 0.14
N PRO A 69 -1.70 10.95 -0.16
CA PRO A 69 -1.11 12.01 0.66
C PRO A 69 -1.99 13.26 0.70
N TYR A 70 -2.70 13.54 -0.41
CA TYR A 70 -3.65 14.66 -0.56
C TYR A 70 -4.87 14.62 0.38
N ARG A 71 -5.16 13.49 1.04
CA ARG A 71 -6.29 13.35 1.99
C ARG A 71 -5.87 13.09 3.43
N SER A 72 -4.57 13.07 3.72
CA SER A 72 -4.07 12.86 5.07
C SER A 72 -4.30 14.12 5.93
N GLY A 73 -5.06 13.99 7.03
CA GLY A 73 -5.34 15.11 7.94
C GLY A 73 -4.08 15.63 8.63
N VAL A 74 -4.11 16.87 9.13
CA VAL A 74 -2.95 17.53 9.79
C VAL A 74 -2.28 16.63 10.83
N LYS A 75 -3.05 15.96 11.68
CA LYS A 75 -2.50 15.04 12.70
C LYS A 75 -1.61 13.92 12.12
N THR A 76 -2.01 13.36 10.98
CA THR A 76 -1.21 12.30 10.34
C THR A 76 0.09 12.83 9.75
N GLN A 77 0.18 14.14 9.50
CA GLN A 77 1.38 14.81 9.04
C GLN A 77 2.44 14.91 10.14
N GLU A 78 2.03 15.43 11.29
CA GLU A 78 2.91 15.60 12.45
C GLU A 78 3.51 14.27 12.91
N GLU A 79 2.72 13.21 12.83
CA GLU A 79 3.15 11.88 13.19
C GLU A 79 4.33 11.37 12.36
N TRP A 80 4.38 11.61 11.04
CA TRP A 80 5.50 11.14 10.22
C TRP A 80 6.71 12.08 10.29
N GLU A 81 6.49 13.39 10.38
CA GLU A 81 7.57 14.37 10.56
C GLU A 81 8.30 14.15 11.87
N GLN A 82 7.58 13.92 12.98
CA GLN A 82 8.19 13.56 14.25
C GLN A 82 9.01 12.26 14.16
N ARG A 83 8.61 11.30 13.31
CA ARG A 83 9.38 10.06 13.10
C ARG A 83 10.65 10.32 12.31
N LEU A 84 10.57 11.03 11.19
CA LEU A 84 11.74 11.40 10.39
C LEU A 84 12.70 12.28 11.22
N ALA A 85 12.17 13.22 12.00
CA ALA A 85 12.93 14.11 12.87
C ALA A 85 13.74 13.37 13.95
N ARG A 86 13.34 12.15 14.38
CA ARG A 86 14.14 11.36 15.34
C ARG A 86 15.50 10.96 14.79
N ARG A 87 15.66 10.91 13.46
CA ARG A 87 16.91 10.54 12.80
C ARG A 87 17.86 11.72 12.61
N VAL A 88 17.40 12.94 12.88
CA VAL A 88 18.09 14.14 12.45
C VAL A 88 18.50 14.99 13.64
N ASP A 89 19.73 15.51 13.56
CA ASP A 89 20.26 16.47 14.51
C ASP A 89 19.27 17.62 14.74
N PRO A 90 19.00 18.02 15.99
CA PRO A 90 18.13 19.14 16.31
C PRO A 90 18.39 20.40 15.48
N SER A 91 19.65 20.72 15.19
CA SER A 91 20.05 21.88 14.37
C SER A 91 19.52 21.84 12.93
N LYS A 92 19.31 20.64 12.39
CA LYS A 92 18.84 20.42 11.01
C LYS A 92 17.34 20.25 10.91
N LYS A 93 16.62 20.11 12.04
CA LYS A 93 15.16 19.95 12.05
C LYS A 93 14.45 21.18 11.50
N ILE A 94 14.96 22.37 11.81
CA ILE A 94 14.38 23.62 11.30
C ILE A 94 14.50 23.65 9.77
N PHE A 95 15.65 23.30 9.20
CA PHE A 95 15.82 23.22 7.75
C PHE A 95 14.96 22.13 7.10
N LEU A 96 14.71 21.01 7.78
CA LEU A 96 13.92 19.91 7.21
C LEU A 96 12.41 20.13 7.31
N PHE A 97 11.94 20.74 8.38
CA PHE A 97 10.53 20.80 8.76
C PHE A 97 10.00 22.24 8.86
N SER A 98 10.78 23.25 8.46
CA SER A 98 10.24 24.58 8.15
C SER A 98 9.07 24.41 7.17
N GLY A 99 7.94 25.06 7.44
CA GLY A 99 6.74 24.91 6.62
C GLY A 99 5.96 23.60 6.78
N THR A 100 6.08 22.96 7.93
CA THR A 100 5.19 21.85 8.29
C THR A 100 4.33 22.21 9.49
N ARG A 101 3.02 21.99 9.38
CA ARG A 101 2.01 22.35 10.40
C ARG A 101 2.17 21.60 11.75
N SER A 102 3.14 20.71 11.89
CA SER A 102 3.37 19.91 13.09
C SER A 102 3.93 20.67 14.28
N VAL A 103 4.35 21.90 14.03
CA VAL A 103 4.58 22.91 15.04
C VAL A 103 3.25 23.68 15.13
N GLN A 104 2.56 23.57 16.27
CA GLN A 104 1.19 24.06 16.49
C GLN A 104 0.94 25.44 15.86
N ASP A 105 -0.28 25.71 15.41
CA ASP A 105 -0.76 26.95 14.75
C ASP A 105 -0.34 28.27 15.44
N THR A 106 0.19 28.27 16.66
CA THR A 106 0.77 29.47 17.30
C THR A 106 2.27 29.63 17.03
N ASP A 107 3.03 28.56 16.92
CA ASP A 107 4.47 28.58 16.71
C ASP A 107 4.84 28.68 15.23
N VAL A 108 4.05 28.13 14.30
CA VAL A 108 4.22 28.40 12.86
C VAL A 108 3.80 29.82 12.53
N ASN A 109 2.67 30.31 13.05
CA ASN A 109 2.30 31.71 12.86
C ASN A 109 3.30 32.65 13.54
N ARG A 110 3.83 32.31 14.72
CA ARG A 110 4.92 33.06 15.36
C ARG A 110 6.21 33.00 14.55
N TRP A 111 6.62 31.82 14.09
CA TRP A 111 7.81 31.65 13.24
C TRP A 111 7.68 32.40 11.92
N LEU A 112 6.51 32.31 11.26
CA LEU A 112 6.16 33.09 10.08
C LEU A 112 6.24 34.58 10.42
N SER A 113 5.60 35.05 11.49
CA SER A 113 5.64 36.46 11.91
C SER A 113 7.07 36.94 12.21
N GLU A 114 7.86 36.21 12.99
CA GLU A 114 9.26 36.53 13.31
C GLU A 114 10.16 36.53 12.06
N ARG A 115 9.91 35.61 11.11
CA ARG A 115 10.60 35.56 9.81
C ARG A 115 10.07 36.57 8.82
N PHE A 116 8.84 37.07 8.95
CA PHE A 116 8.35 38.20 8.15
C PHE A 116 8.91 39.51 8.65
N GLU A 117 9.15 39.63 9.96
CA GLU A 117 9.90 40.75 10.54
C GLU A 117 11.37 40.74 10.07
N ASN A 118 11.93 39.55 9.82
CA ASN A 118 13.29 39.35 9.33
C ASN A 118 13.32 38.46 8.08
N LEU A 119 12.74 38.98 6.99
CA LEU A 119 12.62 38.23 5.74
C LEU A 119 14.00 37.71 5.28
N PRO A 120 14.08 36.44 4.86
CA PRO A 120 15.36 35.78 4.57
C PRO A 120 16.07 36.41 3.36
N GLU A 121 17.40 36.37 3.36
CA GLU A 121 18.24 36.77 2.22
C GLU A 121 18.50 35.61 1.24
N ASP A 122 18.24 34.37 1.67
CA ASP A 122 18.32 33.19 0.80
C ASP A 122 17.03 33.08 -0.04
N PRO A 123 17.11 33.13 -1.39
CA PRO A 123 15.94 33.02 -2.25
C PRO A 123 15.21 31.68 -2.06
N ALA A 124 15.90 30.59 -1.69
CA ALA A 124 15.27 29.31 -1.45
C ALA A 124 14.42 29.30 -0.16
N GLU A 125 14.87 30.00 0.90
CA GLU A 125 14.07 30.23 2.11
C GLU A 125 12.86 31.13 1.83
N LEU A 126 13.03 32.13 0.97
CA LEU A 126 11.96 33.04 0.60
C LEU A 126 10.84 32.33 -0.20
N GLU A 127 11.20 31.47 -1.14
CA GLU A 127 10.23 30.65 -1.90
C GLU A 127 9.46 29.69 -0.99
N GLU A 128 10.12 29.13 0.02
CA GLU A 128 9.48 28.28 1.02
C GLU A 128 8.45 29.07 1.85
N LEU A 129 8.81 30.27 2.30
CA LEU A 129 7.92 31.16 3.04
C LEU A 129 6.67 31.52 2.21
N TRP A 130 6.84 31.82 0.92
CA TRP A 130 5.73 32.07 0.01
C TRP A 130 4.74 30.91 -0.02
N HIS A 131 5.27 29.69 -0.09
CA HIS A 131 4.43 28.52 -0.20
C HIS A 131 3.59 28.24 1.03
N GLU A 132 4.15 28.49 2.21
CA GLU A 132 3.44 28.33 3.47
C GLU A 132 2.33 29.37 3.63
N LEU A 133 2.52 30.58 3.09
CA LEU A 133 1.43 31.55 2.96
C LEU A 133 0.33 31.03 2.05
N GLY A 134 0.67 30.51 0.86
CA GLY A 134 -0.31 29.97 -0.09
C GLY A 134 -1.14 28.81 0.47
N ARG A 135 -0.58 28.04 1.41
CA ARG A 135 -1.27 26.95 2.14
C ARG A 135 -2.18 27.43 3.26
N THR A 136 -2.02 28.65 3.74
CA THR A 136 -2.71 29.15 4.92
C THR A 136 -3.97 29.90 4.49
N PRO A 137 -5.18 29.36 4.75
CA PRO A 137 -6.42 29.99 4.31
C PRO A 137 -6.54 31.42 4.86
N GLY A 138 -6.70 32.39 3.96
CA GLY A 138 -6.83 33.80 4.33
C GLY A 138 -5.52 34.52 4.61
N ALA A 139 -4.36 33.84 4.56
CA ALA A 139 -3.08 34.52 4.61
C ALA A 139 -2.91 35.39 3.35
N LYS A 140 -2.58 36.67 3.57
CA LYS A 140 -2.21 37.58 2.50
C LYS A 140 -0.70 37.60 2.38
N VAL A 141 -0.22 37.59 1.15
CA VAL A 141 1.17 37.89 0.85
C VAL A 141 1.46 39.33 1.30
N PRO A 142 2.42 39.58 2.20
CA PRO A 142 2.81 40.94 2.57
C PRO A 142 3.32 41.72 1.37
N GLU A 143 2.98 43.01 1.27
CA GLU A 143 3.49 43.86 0.18
C GLU A 143 5.03 43.94 0.17
N SER A 144 5.65 43.88 1.36
CA SER A 144 7.10 43.82 1.54
C SER A 144 7.74 42.59 0.88
N PHE A 145 6.99 41.49 0.73
CA PHE A 145 7.50 40.26 0.12
C PHE A 145 7.93 40.48 -1.33
N GLN A 146 7.10 41.19 -2.13
CA GLN A 146 7.44 41.46 -3.54
C GLN A 146 8.64 42.40 -3.68
N ALA A 147 8.73 43.42 -2.81
CA ALA A 147 9.87 44.33 -2.81
C ALA A 147 11.17 43.58 -2.46
N GLN A 148 11.10 42.65 -1.52
CA GLN A 148 12.24 41.87 -1.09
C GLN A 148 12.64 40.78 -2.08
N SER A 149 11.67 40.08 -2.67
CA SER A 149 11.96 39.06 -3.68
C SER A 149 12.69 39.65 -4.88
N LYS A 150 12.30 40.86 -5.31
CA LYS A 150 13.01 41.65 -6.33
C LYS A 150 14.38 42.13 -5.89
N ARG A 151 14.59 42.38 -4.60
CA ARG A 151 15.91 42.79 -4.07
C ARG A 151 16.89 41.63 -4.07
N ILE A 152 16.43 40.45 -3.66
CA ILE A 152 17.27 39.25 -3.51
C ILE A 152 17.61 38.64 -4.87
N ASP A 153 16.62 38.58 -5.76
CA ASP A 153 16.78 37.95 -7.07
C ASP A 153 15.96 38.69 -8.15
N PRO A 154 16.45 39.87 -8.60
CA PRO A 154 15.72 40.76 -9.50
C PRO A 154 15.45 40.17 -10.89
N ASP A 155 16.30 39.25 -11.35
CA ASP A 155 16.26 38.71 -12.72
C ASP A 155 15.38 37.47 -12.85
N ASN A 156 14.78 37.00 -11.75
CA ASN A 156 13.97 35.80 -11.72
C ASN A 156 12.47 36.13 -11.68
N GLY A 157 11.80 35.86 -12.80
CA GLY A 157 10.36 36.03 -12.97
C GLY A 157 9.51 35.08 -12.12
N LEU A 158 10.11 34.12 -11.41
CA LEU A 158 9.39 33.21 -10.51
C LEU A 158 8.47 33.98 -9.55
N TRP A 159 8.95 35.07 -8.96
CA TRP A 159 8.20 35.84 -7.96
C TRP A 159 6.93 36.48 -8.53
N ALA A 160 7.03 37.00 -9.75
CA ALA A 160 5.89 37.55 -10.47
C ALA A 160 4.91 36.44 -10.88
N LEU A 161 5.42 35.28 -11.31
CA LEU A 161 4.61 34.10 -11.66
C LEU A 161 3.82 33.58 -10.45
N LEU A 162 4.49 33.42 -9.31
CA LEU A 162 3.87 33.03 -8.05
C LEU A 162 2.78 34.00 -7.61
N THR A 163 3.02 35.31 -7.77
CA THR A 163 2.02 36.35 -7.49
C THR A 163 0.83 36.27 -8.44
N ALA A 164 1.08 36.04 -9.74
CA ALA A 164 0.03 35.86 -10.74
C ALA A 164 -0.88 34.68 -10.36
N GLU A 165 -0.28 33.57 -9.95
CA GLU A 165 -0.97 32.37 -9.51
C GLU A 165 -1.84 32.60 -8.26
N ALA A 166 -1.28 33.26 -7.24
CA ALA A 166 -1.98 33.54 -5.98
C ALA A 166 -3.14 34.53 -6.17
N GLY A 167 -3.09 35.39 -7.20
CA GLY A 167 -4.16 36.32 -7.54
C GLY A 167 -5.44 35.64 -8.04
N VAL A 168 -5.33 34.42 -8.59
CA VAL A 168 -6.47 33.66 -9.12
C VAL A 168 -7.32 33.12 -7.95
N THR A 169 -8.41 33.82 -7.64
CA THR A 169 -9.34 33.45 -6.57
C THR A 169 -10.62 32.81 -7.12
N GLY A 170 -11.10 31.75 -6.46
CA GLY A 170 -12.39 31.11 -6.79
C GLY A 170 -12.33 30.10 -7.94
N GLY A 171 -11.44 29.10 -7.82
CA GLY A 171 -11.25 28.02 -8.79
C GLY A 171 -12.53 27.59 -9.50
N GLY A 172 -12.57 27.79 -10.83
CA GLY A 172 -13.70 27.42 -11.69
C GLY A 172 -14.62 28.58 -12.15
N GLY A 173 -14.36 29.83 -11.76
CA GLY A 173 -15.27 30.96 -12.06
C GLY A 173 -15.29 31.49 -13.50
N ALA A 174 -14.19 31.37 -14.27
CA ALA A 174 -14.17 31.88 -15.65
C ALA A 174 -14.91 30.96 -16.64
N TYR A 175 -15.23 29.72 -16.23
CA TYR A 175 -15.84 28.71 -17.08
C TYR A 175 -17.24 28.31 -16.58
N ARG A 176 -18.26 29.00 -17.08
CA ARG A 176 -19.63 28.46 -17.18
C ARG A 176 -20.14 28.69 -18.60
N GLY A 177 -19.81 27.81 -19.53
CA GLY A 177 -20.48 27.87 -20.83
C GLY A 177 -19.87 27.10 -21.98
N ARG A 178 -19.81 25.77 -21.91
CA ARG A 178 -19.92 24.96 -23.13
C ARG A 178 -21.42 24.82 -23.46
N ARG A 179 -22.05 25.90 -23.93
CA ARG A 179 -23.34 25.83 -24.63
C ARG A 179 -23.05 25.93 -26.12
N SER A 180 -23.18 24.79 -26.78
CA SER A 180 -23.43 24.62 -28.22
C SER A 180 -23.62 25.91 -29.04
N GLY A 181 -22.65 26.26 -29.87
CA GLY A 181 -22.86 27.07 -31.07
C GLY A 181 -22.73 28.58 -30.96
N THR A 182 -22.54 29.16 -29.77
CA THR A 182 -22.20 30.58 -29.60
C THR A 182 -20.78 30.71 -29.08
N GLY A 183 -19.94 31.50 -29.74
CA GLY A 183 -18.54 31.72 -29.34
C GLY A 183 -18.43 32.12 -27.85
N PRO A 184 -17.28 31.85 -27.20
CA PRO A 184 -17.12 32.13 -25.79
C PRO A 184 -17.27 33.64 -25.53
N VAL A 185 -18.27 34.02 -24.74
CA VAL A 185 -18.36 35.37 -24.20
C VAL A 185 -17.36 35.46 -23.06
N PHE A 186 -16.22 36.09 -23.32
CA PHE A 186 -15.22 36.33 -22.28
C PHE A 186 -15.78 37.34 -21.26
N SER A 187 -15.92 36.91 -20.02
CA SER A 187 -16.22 37.79 -18.89
C SER A 187 -14.95 37.99 -18.10
N ARG A 188 -14.40 39.22 -18.08
CA ARG A 188 -13.18 39.57 -17.33
C ARG A 188 -13.38 39.28 -15.84
N PRO A 189 -12.76 38.23 -15.28
CA PRO A 189 -12.84 37.98 -13.85
C PRO A 189 -12.16 39.12 -13.06
N PRO A 190 -12.58 39.40 -11.82
CA PRO A 190 -11.98 40.46 -11.01
C PRO A 190 -10.46 40.32 -10.81
N TRP A 191 -9.94 39.08 -10.79
CA TRP A 191 -8.52 38.78 -10.62
C TRP A 191 -7.68 38.92 -11.90
N TYR A 192 -8.32 39.00 -13.07
CA TYR A 192 -7.64 38.77 -14.36
C TYR A 192 -6.61 39.82 -14.73
N ALA A 193 -6.96 41.11 -14.66
CA ALA A 193 -6.04 42.17 -15.05
C ALA A 193 -4.76 42.17 -14.19
N GLN A 194 -4.91 41.96 -12.88
CA GLN A 194 -3.77 41.89 -11.96
C GLN A 194 -2.92 40.65 -12.22
N SER A 195 -3.54 39.48 -12.37
CA SER A 195 -2.82 38.21 -12.55
C SER A 195 -2.12 38.15 -13.92
N LEU A 196 -2.77 38.66 -14.97
CA LEU A 196 -2.17 38.78 -16.30
C LEU A 196 -0.94 39.70 -16.28
N SER A 197 -1.05 40.89 -15.68
CA SER A 197 0.07 41.82 -15.60
C SER A 197 1.28 41.19 -14.90
N LYS A 198 1.04 40.37 -13.85
CA LYS A 198 2.10 39.64 -13.16
C LYS A 198 2.66 38.47 -13.97
N LEU A 199 1.84 37.80 -14.77
CA LEU A 199 2.32 36.79 -15.72
C LEU A 199 3.20 37.43 -16.80
N GLU A 200 2.79 38.56 -17.36
CA GLU A 200 3.59 39.31 -18.35
C GLU A 200 4.90 39.81 -17.76
N GLU A 201 4.89 40.30 -16.51
CA GLU A 201 6.10 40.65 -15.76
C GLU A 201 7.03 39.44 -15.59
N ALA A 202 6.49 38.27 -15.29
CA ALA A 202 7.27 37.04 -15.19
C ALA A 202 7.90 36.64 -16.52
N LEU A 203 7.13 36.71 -17.61
CA LEU A 203 7.58 36.34 -18.97
C LEU A 203 8.62 37.32 -19.54
N ALA A 204 8.66 38.56 -19.03
CA ALA A 204 9.67 39.54 -19.41
C ALA A 204 11.01 39.36 -18.68
N ALA A 205 11.05 38.55 -17.61
CA ALA A 205 12.26 38.35 -16.82
C ALA A 205 13.30 37.46 -17.57
N PRO A 206 14.61 37.66 -17.35
CA PRO A 206 15.66 36.85 -17.96
C PRO A 206 15.56 35.35 -17.70
N ARG A 207 15.10 34.95 -16.51
CA ARG A 207 14.89 33.55 -16.13
C ARG A 207 13.65 33.40 -15.27
N ILE A 208 13.11 32.19 -15.21
CA ILE A 208 12.06 31.82 -14.27
C ILE A 208 12.42 30.44 -13.75
N GLU A 209 13.00 30.39 -12.55
CA GLU A 209 13.58 29.19 -11.96
C GLU A 209 13.16 29.06 -10.51
N SER A 210 12.64 27.89 -10.13
CA SER A 210 12.39 27.52 -8.74
C SER A 210 13.67 27.03 -8.06
N TYR A 211 13.80 27.26 -6.76
CA TYR A 211 14.85 26.77 -5.87
C TYR A 211 14.44 25.50 -5.10
N ARG A 212 13.19 25.05 -5.26
CA ARG A 212 12.61 23.97 -4.46
C ARG A 212 13.25 22.62 -4.67
N ALA A 213 13.50 22.22 -5.91
CA ALA A 213 14.06 20.90 -6.16
C ALA A 213 15.42 20.72 -5.51
N ASP A 214 16.32 21.69 -5.61
CA ASP A 214 17.66 21.61 -5.00
C ASP A 214 17.56 21.53 -3.47
N ARG A 215 16.67 22.34 -2.88
CA ARG A 215 16.39 22.30 -1.44
C ARG A 215 15.77 20.97 -1.03
N THR A 216 14.83 20.44 -1.81
CA THR A 216 14.20 19.13 -1.58
C THR A 216 15.22 18.01 -1.70
N ALA A 217 16.12 18.08 -2.68
CA ALA A 217 17.22 17.15 -2.86
C ALA A 217 18.14 17.16 -1.65
N GLU A 218 18.49 18.34 -1.15
CA GLU A 218 19.29 18.47 0.06
C GLU A 218 18.56 17.89 1.29
N ARG A 219 17.27 18.17 1.45
CA ARG A 219 16.44 17.62 2.53
C ARG A 219 16.38 16.09 2.48
N LEU A 220 16.11 15.52 1.31
CA LEU A 220 16.10 14.07 1.10
C LEU A 220 17.47 13.45 1.36
N ARG A 221 18.56 14.11 0.94
CA ARG A 221 19.93 13.69 1.24
C ARG A 221 20.21 13.65 2.74
N LEU A 222 19.69 14.61 3.51
CA LEU A 222 19.82 14.66 4.97
C LEU A 222 19.00 13.55 5.67
N LEU A 223 17.85 13.18 5.13
CA LEU A 223 17.02 12.08 5.64
C LEU A 223 17.62 10.71 5.32
N GLY A 224 18.36 10.63 4.21
CA GLY A 224 18.98 9.41 3.70
C GLY A 224 17.97 8.47 3.02
N PRO A 225 18.44 7.32 2.50
CA PRO A 225 17.55 6.36 1.85
C PRO A 225 16.56 5.71 2.82
N PRO A 226 15.37 5.29 2.35
CA PRO A 226 14.41 4.55 3.15
C PRO A 226 14.99 3.20 3.56
N ARG A 227 14.74 2.78 4.79
CA ARG A 227 15.15 1.45 5.27
C ARG A 227 14.13 0.38 4.96
N ASP A 228 12.86 0.76 4.87
CA ASP A 228 11.73 -0.14 4.71
C ASP A 228 10.58 0.56 3.96
N LEU A 229 9.51 -0.17 3.61
CA LEU A 229 8.42 0.39 2.79
C LEU A 229 7.60 1.45 3.54
N ALA A 230 7.48 1.32 4.86
CA ALA A 230 6.79 2.30 5.67
C ALA A 230 7.54 3.64 5.70
N GLU A 231 8.87 3.60 5.79
CA GLU A 231 9.71 4.78 5.70
C GLU A 231 9.77 5.33 4.28
N LEU A 232 9.74 4.47 3.25
CA LEU A 232 9.59 4.94 1.87
C LEU A 232 8.30 5.75 1.72
N ALA A 233 7.18 5.27 2.23
CA ALA A 233 5.91 5.99 2.21
C ALA A 233 5.98 7.35 2.95
N ASP A 234 6.66 7.39 4.10
CA ASP A 234 6.87 8.64 4.86
C ASP A 234 7.77 9.62 4.05
N LEU A 235 8.85 9.15 3.40
CA LEU A 235 9.75 9.97 2.59
C LEU A 235 9.11 10.46 1.28
N THR A 236 8.32 9.62 0.62
CA THR A 236 7.53 10.00 -0.55
C THR A 236 6.51 11.08 -0.17
N GLY A 237 5.78 10.90 0.94
CA GLY A 237 4.86 11.90 1.46
C GLY A 237 5.55 13.22 1.82
N PHE A 238 6.77 13.16 2.33
CA PHE A 238 7.63 14.33 2.53
C PHE A 238 7.98 15.00 1.20
N ALA A 239 8.55 14.26 0.25
CA ALA A 239 8.98 14.78 -1.06
C ALA A 239 7.83 15.45 -1.81
N GLN A 240 6.66 14.82 -1.86
CA GLN A 240 5.46 15.39 -2.47
C GLN A 240 5.05 16.71 -1.86
N ARG A 241 5.12 16.85 -0.54
CA ARG A 241 4.80 18.10 0.14
C ARG A 241 5.78 19.20 -0.21
N GLN A 242 7.04 18.85 -0.37
CA GLN A 242 8.05 19.81 -0.82
C GLN A 242 7.86 20.16 -2.31
N ALA A 243 7.37 19.21 -3.10
CA ALA A 243 7.11 19.36 -4.53
C ALA A 243 5.77 20.06 -4.88
N VAL A 244 4.94 20.46 -3.91
CA VAL A 244 3.58 21.00 -4.20
C VAL A 244 3.63 22.20 -5.15
N PHE A 245 3.09 21.93 -6.35
CA PHE A 245 2.51 22.75 -7.41
C PHE A 245 2.41 24.27 -7.20
N MET A 246 3.48 25.02 -7.47
CA MET A 246 3.34 26.42 -7.88
C MET A 246 4.32 26.75 -9.01
N GLY A 247 3.87 27.57 -9.96
CA GLY A 247 4.52 27.85 -11.25
C GLY A 247 3.90 27.13 -12.45
N ASN A 248 3.16 26.04 -12.20
CA ASN A 248 2.49 25.21 -13.21
C ASN A 248 1.10 24.75 -12.77
N SER A 249 0.44 25.42 -11.84
CA SER A 249 -0.90 25.02 -11.43
C SER A 249 -1.94 25.33 -12.51
N GLY A 250 -3.10 24.70 -12.40
CA GLY A 250 -4.24 25.01 -13.28
C GLY A 250 -4.57 26.50 -13.34
N ASN A 251 -4.25 27.28 -12.29
CA ASN A 251 -4.48 28.72 -12.22
C ASN A 251 -3.65 29.51 -13.24
N VAL A 252 -2.36 29.20 -13.40
CA VAL A 252 -1.50 29.90 -14.39
C VAL A 252 -2.02 29.64 -15.81
N ILE A 253 -2.44 28.40 -16.08
CA ILE A 253 -3.02 27.99 -17.36
C ILE A 253 -4.35 28.69 -17.61
N ASP A 254 -5.15 28.92 -16.57
CA ASP A 254 -6.39 29.68 -16.67
C ASP A 254 -6.13 31.13 -17.09
N ILE A 255 -5.02 31.74 -16.65
CA ILE A 255 -4.60 33.09 -17.12
C ILE A 255 -4.26 33.05 -18.62
N TRP A 256 -3.49 32.04 -19.06
CA TRP A 256 -3.13 31.86 -20.47
C TRP A 256 -4.36 31.71 -21.37
N ILE A 257 -5.32 30.87 -20.95
CA ILE A 257 -6.57 30.63 -21.67
C ILE A 257 -7.44 31.89 -21.66
N ALA A 258 -7.58 32.57 -20.51
CA ALA A 258 -8.36 33.80 -20.39
C ALA A 258 -7.85 34.90 -21.32
N ARG A 259 -6.52 35.06 -21.44
CA ARG A 259 -5.93 36.05 -22.36
C ARG A 259 -6.18 35.72 -23.82
N ALA A 260 -6.07 34.45 -24.20
CA ALA A 260 -6.43 34.00 -25.54
C ALA A 260 -7.90 34.29 -25.87
N GLN A 261 -8.81 34.04 -24.92
CA GLN A 261 -10.24 34.32 -25.07
C GLN A 261 -10.53 35.82 -25.20
N GLU A 262 -9.85 36.66 -24.41
CA GLU A 262 -9.97 38.11 -24.50
C GLU A 262 -9.58 38.61 -25.89
N LEU A 263 -8.41 38.20 -26.40
CA LEU A 263 -7.90 38.60 -27.70
C LEU A 263 -8.86 38.21 -28.83
N VAL A 264 -9.41 36.99 -28.75
CA VAL A 264 -10.46 36.51 -29.67
C VAL A 264 -11.73 37.35 -29.57
N SER A 265 -12.18 37.69 -28.36
CA SER A 265 -13.38 38.51 -28.15
C SER A 265 -13.23 39.95 -28.65
N LEU A 266 -11.99 40.46 -28.65
CA LEU A 266 -11.63 41.78 -29.19
C LEU A 266 -11.36 41.74 -30.70
N ASN A 267 -11.46 40.57 -31.33
CA ASN A 267 -11.10 40.34 -32.73
C ASN A 267 -9.64 40.70 -33.06
N ASP A 268 -8.74 40.58 -32.08
CA ASP A 268 -7.30 40.83 -32.20
C ASP A 268 -6.56 39.54 -32.59
N LEU A 269 -6.65 39.21 -33.88
CA LEU A 269 -6.03 38.01 -34.46
C LEU A 269 -4.50 38.00 -34.29
N GLU A 270 -3.86 39.16 -34.46
CA GLU A 270 -2.40 39.27 -34.38
C GLU A 270 -1.92 39.11 -32.93
N GLY A 271 -2.61 39.74 -31.97
CA GLY A 271 -2.36 39.52 -30.55
C GLY A 271 -2.54 38.06 -30.16
N PHE A 272 -3.58 37.37 -30.66
CA PHE A 272 -3.79 35.94 -30.42
C PHE A 272 -2.64 35.08 -30.98
N ARG A 273 -2.15 35.38 -32.18
CA ARG A 273 -0.97 34.71 -32.77
C ARG A 273 0.29 34.91 -31.94
N GLN A 274 0.55 36.14 -31.49
CA GLN A 274 1.70 36.46 -30.66
C GLN A 274 1.63 35.78 -29.30
N TRP A 275 0.44 35.73 -28.69
CA TRP A 275 0.21 35.07 -27.41
C TRP A 275 0.46 33.57 -27.50
N THR A 276 -0.10 32.90 -28.51
CA THR A 276 0.13 31.47 -28.73
C THR A 276 1.58 31.15 -29.08
N ALA A 277 2.27 32.00 -29.85
CA ALA A 277 3.70 31.84 -30.10
C ALA A 277 4.56 32.03 -28.83
N THR A 278 4.12 32.90 -27.91
CA THR A 278 4.79 33.08 -26.60
C THR A 278 4.59 31.85 -25.72
N TRP A 279 3.39 31.28 -25.72
CA TRP A 279 3.12 29.99 -25.09
C TRP A 279 4.02 28.88 -25.64
N ASP A 280 4.11 28.73 -26.96
CA ASP A 280 4.91 27.69 -27.61
C ASP A 280 6.39 27.78 -27.19
N ARG A 281 6.97 28.99 -27.28
CA ARG A 281 8.34 29.26 -26.85
C ARG A 281 8.54 28.86 -25.39
N ARG A 282 7.58 29.23 -24.54
CA ARG A 282 7.66 28.96 -23.11
C ARG A 282 7.63 27.47 -22.79
N VAL A 283 6.73 26.72 -23.44
CA VAL A 283 6.66 25.27 -23.27
C VAL A 283 7.96 24.62 -23.78
N MET A 284 8.49 25.06 -24.92
CA MET A 284 9.74 24.51 -25.47
C MET A 284 10.96 24.81 -24.59
N GLU A 285 11.08 26.02 -24.04
CA GLU A 285 12.10 26.37 -23.04
C GLU A 285 12.00 25.48 -21.80
N GLY A 286 10.77 25.23 -21.32
CA GLY A 286 10.50 24.31 -20.23
C GLY A 286 10.93 22.88 -20.56
N LEU A 287 10.55 22.36 -21.72
CA LEU A 287 10.90 21.00 -22.15
C LEU A 287 12.42 20.81 -22.31
N ARG A 288 13.15 21.86 -22.71
CA ARG A 288 14.62 21.85 -22.86
C ARG A 288 15.38 22.01 -21.56
N SER A 289 14.75 22.53 -20.50
CA SER A 289 15.43 22.75 -19.24
C SER A 289 15.69 21.40 -18.53
N PRO A 290 16.94 21.08 -18.19
CA PRO A 290 17.34 19.79 -17.62
C PRO A 290 16.86 19.58 -16.17
N GLY A 291 16.21 20.59 -15.56
CA GLY A 291 15.78 20.53 -14.17
C GLY A 291 14.30 20.15 -13.97
N PRO A 292 13.95 19.53 -12.82
CA PRO A 292 12.57 19.42 -12.29
C PRO A 292 11.81 20.75 -12.36
N ASN A 293 12.54 21.83 -12.09
CA ASN A 293 12.10 23.22 -11.95
C ASN A 293 11.98 23.94 -13.28
N ALA A 294 12.09 23.22 -14.40
CA ALA A 294 11.47 23.69 -15.61
C ALA A 294 10.02 23.98 -15.26
N ASN A 295 9.66 25.26 -15.25
CA ASN A 295 8.29 25.77 -15.32
C ASN A 295 7.62 25.35 -16.66
N CYS A 296 7.82 24.09 -17.05
CA CYS A 296 7.18 23.39 -18.13
C CYS A 296 5.80 23.02 -17.62
N PRO A 297 4.71 23.51 -18.22
CA PRO A 297 3.37 23.08 -17.85
C PRO A 297 3.28 21.56 -17.84
N SER A 298 2.49 21.00 -16.93
CA SER A 298 2.24 19.57 -16.96
C SER A 298 1.73 19.12 -18.32
N LEU A 299 2.02 17.88 -18.75
CA LEU A 299 1.51 17.38 -20.02
C LEU A 299 -0.03 17.53 -20.09
N TYR A 300 -0.72 17.42 -18.95
CA TYR A 300 -2.14 17.73 -18.81
C TYR A 300 -2.46 19.21 -19.07
N HIS A 301 -1.65 20.12 -18.56
CA HIS A 301 -1.77 21.55 -18.81
C HIS A 301 -1.47 21.94 -20.26
N ILE A 302 -0.49 21.27 -20.89
CA ILE A 302 -0.20 21.42 -22.32
C ILE A 302 -1.39 20.93 -23.14
N GLU A 303 -1.91 19.73 -22.86
CA GLU A 303 -3.11 19.18 -23.52
C GLU A 303 -4.32 20.12 -23.39
N ARG A 304 -4.57 20.61 -22.17
CA ARG A 304 -5.67 21.52 -21.88
C ARG A 304 -5.54 22.84 -22.63
N ALA A 305 -4.39 23.51 -22.54
CA ALA A 305 -4.16 24.80 -23.19
C ALA A 305 -4.22 24.67 -24.73
N THR A 306 -3.58 23.65 -25.30
CA THR A 306 -3.58 23.41 -26.75
C THR A 306 -4.97 23.11 -27.30
N GLY A 307 -5.80 22.34 -26.57
CA GLY A 307 -7.19 22.10 -26.95
C GLY A 307 -8.07 23.35 -26.95
N GLU A 308 -7.89 24.23 -25.98
CA GLU A 308 -8.59 25.52 -25.92
C GLU A 308 -8.08 26.48 -27.01
N PHE A 309 -6.77 26.60 -27.22
CA PHE A 309 -6.20 27.42 -28.29
C PHE A 309 -6.59 26.95 -29.69
N GLN A 310 -6.65 25.64 -29.92
CA GLN A 310 -7.16 25.08 -31.18
C GLN A 310 -8.62 25.50 -31.40
N SER A 311 -9.46 25.37 -30.38
CA SER A 311 -10.89 25.73 -30.45
C SER A 311 -11.07 27.23 -30.74
N LEU A 312 -10.24 28.08 -30.13
CA LEU A 312 -10.26 29.53 -30.36
C LEU A 312 -9.75 29.90 -31.76
N ALA A 313 -8.69 29.25 -32.24
CA ALA A 313 -8.14 29.46 -33.57
C ALA A 313 -9.17 29.18 -34.68
N LEU A 314 -9.99 28.14 -34.51
CA LEU A 314 -11.12 27.84 -35.39
C LEU A 314 -12.15 28.97 -35.44
N ILE A 315 -12.44 29.61 -34.30
CA ILE A 315 -13.44 30.68 -34.19
C ILE A 315 -12.98 31.96 -34.91
N VAL A 316 -11.70 32.31 -34.78
CA VAL A 316 -11.14 33.54 -35.38
C VAL A 316 -10.57 33.35 -36.79
N GLY A 317 -10.61 32.12 -37.32
CA GLY A 317 -10.07 31.82 -38.65
C GLY A 317 -8.53 31.89 -38.72
N ALA A 318 -7.84 31.32 -37.73
CA ALA A 318 -6.37 31.23 -37.67
C ALA A 318 -5.88 29.80 -38.01
N PRO A 319 -5.94 29.36 -39.28
CA PRO A 319 -5.67 27.97 -39.66
C PRO A 319 -4.23 27.51 -39.35
N ASP A 320 -3.27 28.45 -39.33
CA ASP A 320 -1.88 28.19 -38.95
C ASP A 320 -1.74 27.82 -37.47
N VAL A 321 -2.45 28.54 -36.59
CA VAL A 321 -2.48 28.24 -35.14
C VAL A 321 -3.27 26.97 -34.88
N GLU A 322 -4.41 26.79 -35.55
CA GLU A 322 -5.22 25.58 -35.42
C GLU A 322 -4.42 24.32 -35.76
N ALA A 323 -3.79 24.28 -36.93
CA ALA A 323 -3.01 23.13 -37.38
C ALA A 323 -1.86 22.82 -36.41
N ARG A 324 -1.18 23.86 -35.90
CA ARG A 324 -0.10 23.73 -34.93
C ARG A 324 -0.60 23.19 -33.59
N MET A 325 -1.64 23.78 -33.01
CA MET A 325 -2.21 23.34 -31.72
C MET A 325 -2.82 21.95 -31.81
N LYS A 326 -3.40 21.58 -32.96
CA LYS A 326 -3.87 20.22 -33.25
C LYS A 326 -2.73 19.22 -33.29
N LYS A 327 -1.58 19.56 -33.90
CA LYS A 327 -0.37 18.72 -33.87
C LYS A 327 0.12 18.54 -32.43
N TRP A 328 0.29 19.62 -31.67
CA TRP A 328 0.65 19.57 -30.25
C TRP A 328 -0.28 18.65 -29.45
N GLN A 329 -1.58 18.87 -29.57
CA GLN A 329 -2.58 18.09 -28.86
C GLN A 329 -2.54 16.62 -29.29
N HIS A 330 -2.30 16.32 -30.58
CA HIS A 330 -2.18 14.95 -31.07
C HIS A 330 -0.96 14.25 -30.48
N GLU A 331 0.22 14.86 -30.52
CA GLU A 331 1.46 14.25 -30.01
C GLU A 331 1.42 14.06 -28.48
N VAL A 332 0.94 15.08 -27.75
CA VAL A 332 0.78 14.98 -26.29
C VAL A 332 -0.27 13.92 -25.95
N ASN A 333 -1.40 13.87 -26.66
CA ASN A 333 -2.37 12.79 -26.47
C ASN A 333 -1.84 11.43 -26.90
N ALA A 334 -1.05 11.32 -27.95
CA ALA A 334 -0.45 10.06 -28.37
C ALA A 334 0.48 9.54 -27.27
N LEU A 335 1.22 10.41 -26.58
CA LEU A 335 2.06 10.01 -25.45
C LEU A 335 1.26 9.71 -24.17
N ILE A 336 0.22 10.48 -23.86
CA ILE A 336 -0.67 10.23 -22.70
C ILE A 336 -1.58 9.01 -22.91
N ARG A 337 -1.98 8.73 -24.15
CA ARG A 337 -2.96 7.68 -24.51
C ARG A 337 -2.35 6.47 -25.18
N SER A 338 -1.12 6.49 -25.68
CA SER A 338 -0.39 5.25 -26.04
C SER A 338 -0.14 4.37 -24.81
N GLY A 339 -0.23 4.93 -23.61
CA GLY A 339 -0.28 4.18 -22.35
C GLY A 339 -1.65 3.60 -21.99
N THR A 340 -2.73 3.89 -22.73
CA THR A 340 -3.99 3.12 -22.58
C THR A 340 -3.75 1.77 -23.25
N PRO A 341 -3.67 0.66 -22.51
CA PRO A 341 -3.24 -0.61 -23.10
C PRO A 341 -4.26 -1.03 -24.16
N ALA A 342 -3.86 -1.03 -25.42
CA ALA A 342 -4.54 -1.76 -26.48
C ALA A 342 -4.35 -3.26 -26.21
N LYS A 343 -5.11 -3.84 -25.27
CA LYS A 343 -5.04 -5.28 -24.91
C LYS A 343 -3.59 -5.81 -24.84
N VAL A 344 -2.67 -5.03 -24.25
CA VAL A 344 -1.26 -5.43 -24.18
C VAL A 344 -1.17 -6.60 -23.21
N THR A 345 -0.69 -7.70 -23.76
CA THR A 345 -0.57 -9.03 -23.17
C THR A 345 0.61 -9.13 -22.20
N ASP A 346 1.44 -8.10 -22.09
CA ASP A 346 2.56 -8.07 -21.15
C ASP A 346 2.13 -7.58 -19.75
N MET A 347 1.51 -8.53 -19.05
CA MET A 347 1.06 -8.43 -17.67
C MET A 347 2.23 -8.20 -16.68
N GLU A 348 3.48 -8.42 -17.10
CA GLU A 348 4.66 -8.34 -16.22
C GLU A 348 5.06 -6.90 -15.85
N LEU A 349 4.84 -5.92 -16.75
CA LEU A 349 5.16 -4.52 -16.48
C LEU A 349 4.02 -3.77 -15.76
N ARG A 350 2.75 -4.13 -16.03
CA ARG A 350 1.55 -3.59 -15.35
C ARG A 350 1.64 -3.69 -13.83
N ILE A 351 2.31 -4.72 -13.36
CA ILE A 351 2.16 -5.23 -12.00
C ILE A 351 3.43 -4.96 -11.18
N ALA A 352 4.29 -4.03 -11.58
CA ALA A 352 5.64 -3.99 -11.04
C ALA A 352 5.93 -2.90 -9.97
N THR A 353 4.94 -2.08 -9.53
CA THR A 353 5.24 -1.09 -8.46
C THR A 353 4.06 -0.68 -7.56
N TYR A 354 4.34 -0.69 -6.24
CA TYR A 354 3.64 0.01 -5.16
C TYR A 354 3.27 1.48 -5.46
N THR A 355 4.05 2.15 -6.31
CA THR A 355 3.99 3.58 -6.66
C THR A 355 3.59 3.87 -8.12
N GLY A 356 3.50 2.85 -8.98
CA GLY A 356 3.24 3.01 -10.42
C GLY A 356 1.77 3.05 -10.84
N ASP A 357 0.84 2.64 -9.97
CA ASP A 357 -0.57 2.38 -10.33
C ASP A 357 -1.26 3.57 -11.02
N LEU A 358 -1.01 4.81 -10.57
CA LEU A 358 -1.62 6.01 -11.17
C LEU A 358 -1.04 6.40 -12.54
N TYR A 359 0.20 5.98 -12.85
CA TYR A 359 0.92 6.42 -14.06
C TYR A 359 1.17 5.31 -15.06
N TYR A 360 1.20 4.05 -14.65
CA TYR A 360 1.21 2.92 -15.58
C TYR A 360 0.02 3.01 -16.54
N HIS A 361 -1.18 3.34 -16.01
CA HIS A 361 -2.37 3.59 -16.83
C HIS A 361 -2.23 4.73 -17.85
N ARG A 362 -1.22 5.60 -17.71
CA ARG A 362 -1.01 6.79 -18.56
C ARG A 362 0.23 6.69 -19.44
N PHE A 363 1.28 5.99 -19.01
CA PHE A 363 2.57 5.95 -19.67
C PHE A 363 3.13 4.52 -19.85
N GLY A 364 2.28 3.50 -19.85
CA GLY A 364 2.70 2.09 -19.93
C GLY A 364 3.70 1.80 -21.06
N SER A 365 3.50 2.37 -22.25
CA SER A 365 4.44 2.24 -23.39
C SER A 365 5.82 2.85 -23.13
N ALA A 366 5.89 4.00 -22.44
CA ALA A 366 7.16 4.61 -22.05
C ALA A 366 7.89 3.76 -20.99
N MET A 367 7.14 3.11 -20.10
CA MET A 367 7.75 2.23 -19.09
C MET A 367 8.41 1.00 -19.70
N GLU A 368 7.79 0.38 -20.71
CA GLU A 368 8.32 -0.81 -21.39
C GLU A 368 9.68 -0.55 -22.08
N GLU A 369 9.90 0.66 -22.58
CA GLU A 369 11.16 1.05 -23.22
C GLU A 369 12.27 1.41 -22.22
N MET A 370 11.91 1.77 -20.98
CA MET A 370 12.83 2.40 -20.04
C MET A 370 13.31 1.47 -18.93
N VAL A 371 12.48 0.53 -18.50
CA VAL A 371 12.73 -0.21 -17.26
C VAL A 371 12.48 -1.70 -17.48
N THR A 372 13.43 -2.49 -17.00
CA THR A 372 13.35 -3.95 -17.06
C THR A 372 12.63 -4.51 -15.83
N VAL A 373 11.98 -5.67 -15.98
CA VAL A 373 11.37 -6.41 -14.86
C VAL A 373 12.37 -6.67 -13.73
N GLY A 374 13.65 -6.88 -14.07
CA GLY A 374 14.73 -7.09 -13.11
C GLY A 374 15.00 -5.90 -12.18
N GLU A 375 14.86 -4.67 -12.69
CA GLU A 375 15.07 -3.45 -11.91
C GLU A 375 13.91 -3.16 -10.96
N LEU A 376 12.70 -3.65 -11.27
CA LEU A 376 11.50 -3.50 -10.44
C LEU A 376 11.36 -4.60 -9.38
N ALA A 377 12.03 -5.74 -9.60
CA ALA A 377 11.96 -6.89 -8.71
C ALA A 377 12.26 -6.57 -7.23
N PRO A 378 13.26 -5.74 -6.86
CA PRO A 378 13.52 -5.42 -5.46
C PRO A 378 12.32 -4.81 -4.73
N GLY A 379 11.67 -3.80 -5.33
CA GLY A 379 10.48 -3.15 -4.75
C GLY A 379 9.33 -4.15 -4.56
N VAL A 380 9.06 -4.95 -5.60
CA VAL A 380 8.03 -6.01 -5.54
C VAL A 380 8.35 -7.04 -4.45
N LYS A 381 9.60 -7.49 -4.31
CA LYS A 381 9.97 -8.45 -3.25
C LYS A 381 9.85 -7.84 -1.85
N ALA A 382 10.14 -6.55 -1.69
CA ALA A 382 9.91 -5.85 -0.43
C ALA A 382 8.42 -5.80 -0.08
N GLU A 383 7.54 -5.56 -1.05
CA GLU A 383 6.09 -5.61 -0.86
C GLU A 383 5.61 -6.98 -0.39
N HIS A 384 6.07 -8.07 -1.04
CA HIS A 384 5.73 -9.42 -0.58
C HIS A 384 6.30 -9.72 0.80
N ALA A 385 7.49 -9.24 1.16
CA ALA A 385 8.03 -9.45 2.51
C ALA A 385 7.14 -8.80 3.58
N VAL A 386 6.62 -7.59 3.31
CA VAL A 386 5.62 -6.92 4.15
C VAL A 386 4.32 -7.72 4.19
N ALA A 387 3.79 -8.09 3.03
CA ALA A 387 2.53 -8.82 2.93
C ALA A 387 2.60 -10.19 3.63
N ASP A 388 3.70 -10.92 3.46
CA ASP A 388 3.98 -12.18 4.15
C ASP A 388 4.05 -12.00 5.67
N ARG A 389 4.63 -10.90 6.15
CA ARG A 389 4.68 -10.58 7.58
C ARG A 389 3.29 -10.35 8.15
N PHE A 390 2.47 -9.57 7.46
CA PHE A 390 1.06 -9.40 7.80
C PHE A 390 0.31 -10.73 7.78
N GLY A 391 0.58 -11.55 6.77
CA GLY A 391 -0.04 -12.83 6.61
C GLY A 391 0.31 -13.82 7.73
N ALA A 392 1.58 -13.87 8.13
CA ALA A 392 2.05 -14.67 9.24
C ALA A 392 1.34 -14.28 10.55
N VAL A 393 1.21 -12.98 10.83
CA VAL A 393 0.49 -12.48 12.02
C VAL A 393 -0.99 -12.82 11.97
N ALA A 394 -1.64 -12.69 10.80
CA ALA A 394 -3.04 -13.04 10.61
C ALA A 394 -3.28 -14.54 10.87
N ILE A 395 -2.47 -15.42 10.28
CA ILE A 395 -2.55 -16.87 10.50
C ILE A 395 -2.24 -17.21 11.97
N ALA A 396 -1.24 -16.58 12.58
CA ALA A 396 -0.92 -16.75 14.00
C ALA A 396 -2.12 -16.40 14.89
N THR A 397 -2.84 -15.32 14.56
CA THR A 397 -4.06 -14.89 15.26
C THR A 397 -5.14 -15.95 15.16
N ILE A 398 -5.37 -16.51 13.97
CA ILE A 398 -6.32 -17.61 13.78
C ILE A 398 -5.91 -18.84 14.60
N PHE A 399 -4.62 -19.17 14.66
CA PHE A 399 -4.14 -20.28 15.49
C PHE A 399 -4.33 -20.04 16.99
N VAL A 400 -4.20 -18.80 17.47
CA VAL A 400 -4.56 -18.44 18.86
C VAL A 400 -6.04 -18.61 19.11
N VAL A 401 -6.91 -18.13 18.20
CA VAL A 401 -8.37 -18.29 18.33
C VAL A 401 -8.73 -19.78 18.36
N LEU A 402 -8.17 -20.60 17.46
CA LEU A 402 -8.38 -22.04 17.46
C LEU A 402 -7.82 -22.73 18.71
N SER A 403 -6.71 -22.24 19.27
CA SER A 403 -6.17 -22.70 20.55
C SER A 403 -7.15 -22.41 21.70
N LEU A 404 -7.73 -21.22 21.74
CA LEU A 404 -8.77 -20.86 22.72
C LEU A 404 -9.99 -21.77 22.57
N VAL A 405 -10.47 -21.98 21.34
CA VAL A 405 -11.61 -22.88 21.07
C VAL A 405 -11.29 -24.31 21.52
N ALA A 406 -10.10 -24.84 21.20
CA ALA A 406 -9.67 -26.17 21.61
C ALA A 406 -9.54 -26.29 23.14
N PHE A 407 -9.06 -25.24 23.81
CA PHE A 407 -8.99 -25.16 25.26
C PHE A 407 -10.38 -25.19 25.90
N PHE A 408 -11.28 -24.30 25.46
CA PHE A 408 -12.66 -24.23 25.96
C PHE A 408 -13.44 -25.51 25.65
N GLU A 409 -13.23 -26.14 24.50
CA GLU A 409 -13.82 -27.44 24.17
C GLU A 409 -13.36 -28.52 25.14
N GLY A 410 -12.06 -28.54 25.46
CA GLY A 410 -11.48 -29.43 26.46
C GLY A 410 -12.01 -29.17 27.88
N TRP A 411 -12.53 -27.97 28.14
CA TRP A 411 -13.01 -27.54 29.46
C TRP A 411 -14.52 -27.69 29.66
N ARG A 412 -15.33 -27.33 28.67
CA ARG A 412 -16.80 -27.23 28.80
C ARG A 412 -17.50 -28.58 28.89
N ARG A 413 -16.85 -29.67 28.46
CA ARG A 413 -17.44 -31.02 28.48
C ARG A 413 -17.51 -31.58 29.90
N ALA A 414 -18.41 -32.53 30.11
CA ALA A 414 -18.67 -33.11 31.43
C ALA A 414 -17.37 -33.64 32.10
N PRO A 415 -17.23 -33.53 33.44
CA PRO A 415 -16.02 -33.94 34.15
C PRO A 415 -15.54 -35.36 33.83
N HIS A 416 -16.45 -36.32 33.71
CA HIS A 416 -16.10 -37.71 33.37
C HIS A 416 -15.48 -37.83 31.97
N LEU A 417 -16.01 -37.13 30.95
CA LEU A 417 -15.41 -37.11 29.61
C LEU A 417 -14.04 -36.46 29.61
N ARG A 418 -13.86 -35.38 30.39
CA ARG A 418 -12.56 -34.70 30.55
C ARG A 418 -11.54 -35.61 31.22
N GLY A 419 -11.95 -36.34 32.26
CA GLY A 419 -11.13 -37.32 32.96
C GLY A 419 -10.74 -38.48 32.04
N MET A 420 -11.70 -39.05 31.32
CA MET A 420 -11.45 -40.12 30.33
C MET A 420 -10.48 -39.65 29.24
N ALA A 421 -10.74 -38.51 28.60
CA ALA A 421 -9.83 -37.97 27.59
C ALA A 421 -8.42 -37.75 28.14
N GLN A 422 -8.28 -37.32 29.40
CA GLN A 422 -6.99 -37.11 30.05
C GLN A 422 -6.26 -38.43 30.31
N GLY A 423 -6.98 -39.43 30.82
CA GLY A 423 -6.45 -40.77 31.05
C GLY A 423 -6.03 -41.48 29.77
N LEU A 424 -6.61 -41.10 28.62
CA LEU A 424 -6.25 -41.61 27.30
C LEU A 424 -5.12 -40.84 26.61
N MET A 425 -4.78 -39.62 27.05
CA MET A 425 -3.66 -38.85 26.46
C MET A 425 -2.31 -39.59 26.46
N PRO A 426 -1.94 -40.40 27.47
CA PRO A 426 -0.72 -41.21 27.47
C PRO A 426 -0.63 -42.24 26.32
N LEU A 427 -1.75 -42.56 25.64
CA LEU A 427 -1.71 -43.38 24.43
C LEU A 427 -0.98 -42.68 23.27
N LEU A 428 -0.95 -41.34 23.28
CA LEU A 428 -0.25 -40.51 22.31
C LEU A 428 1.19 -40.30 22.78
N ARG A 429 2.14 -40.84 22.03
CA ARG A 429 3.57 -40.75 22.32
C ARG A 429 4.12 -39.38 21.86
N PRO A 430 5.27 -38.91 22.38
CA PRO A 430 5.92 -37.70 21.89
C PRO A 430 6.15 -37.70 20.36
N VAL A 431 6.45 -38.86 19.77
CA VAL A 431 6.58 -39.03 18.32
C VAL A 431 5.27 -38.71 17.58
N ASP A 432 4.10 -38.94 18.19
CA ASP A 432 2.81 -38.57 17.60
C ASP A 432 2.67 -37.04 17.51
N TYR A 433 3.16 -36.28 18.49
CA TYR A 433 3.21 -34.81 18.43
C TYR A 433 4.20 -34.33 17.36
N LEU A 434 5.34 -35.00 17.19
CA LEU A 434 6.28 -34.70 16.10
C LEU A 434 5.66 -34.93 14.73
N TRP A 435 4.81 -35.95 14.55
CA TRP A 435 4.07 -36.14 13.31
C TRP A 435 3.07 -35.00 13.06
N VAL A 436 2.31 -34.59 14.09
CA VAL A 436 1.34 -33.49 13.96
C VAL A 436 2.03 -32.16 13.70
N GLY A 437 3.13 -31.85 14.40
CA GLY A 437 3.94 -30.66 14.12
C GLY A 437 4.63 -30.72 12.76
N GLY A 438 5.29 -31.83 12.44
CA GLY A 438 6.03 -32.02 11.19
C GLY A 438 5.12 -31.96 9.96
N LEU A 439 4.10 -32.81 9.88
CA LEU A 439 3.20 -32.84 8.72
C LEU A 439 2.12 -31.76 8.77
N GLY A 440 1.65 -31.39 9.96
CA GLY A 440 0.58 -30.40 10.12
C GLY A 440 1.06 -28.95 10.02
N MET A 441 2.31 -28.66 10.39
CA MET A 441 2.84 -27.31 10.39
C MET A 441 4.05 -27.12 9.49
N VAL A 442 5.09 -27.93 9.69
CA VAL A 442 6.37 -27.74 8.98
C VAL A 442 6.19 -28.01 7.49
N LEU A 443 5.45 -29.06 7.10
CA LEU A 443 5.22 -29.39 5.69
C LEU A 443 4.48 -28.28 4.93
N PRO A 444 3.36 -27.71 5.42
CA PRO A 444 2.75 -26.54 4.80
C PRO A 444 3.71 -25.35 4.65
N LEU A 445 4.53 -25.06 5.66
CA LEU A 445 5.53 -23.98 5.57
C LEU A 445 6.59 -24.27 4.50
N LEU A 446 7.10 -25.51 4.43
CA LEU A 446 8.04 -25.93 3.39
C LEU A 446 7.40 -25.88 2.01
N TRP A 447 6.11 -26.26 1.89
CA TRP A 447 5.35 -26.12 0.65
C TRP A 447 5.19 -24.66 0.23
N TYR A 448 4.91 -23.76 1.18
CA TYR A 448 4.85 -22.32 0.94
C TYR A 448 6.20 -21.83 0.41
N VAL A 449 7.32 -22.21 1.04
CA VAL A 449 8.65 -21.84 0.56
C VAL A 449 8.91 -22.44 -0.84
N ALA A 450 8.65 -23.73 -1.04
CA ALA A 450 8.89 -24.41 -2.32
C ALA A 450 8.15 -23.76 -3.49
N TRP A 451 6.84 -23.54 -3.36
CA TRP A 451 6.03 -23.03 -4.46
C TRP A 451 6.03 -21.52 -4.53
N ILE A 452 5.87 -20.83 -3.40
CA ILE A 452 5.69 -19.38 -3.43
C ILE A 452 7.04 -18.67 -3.55
N ARG A 453 8.11 -19.16 -2.91
CA ARG A 453 9.44 -18.50 -2.95
C ARG A 453 10.29 -18.91 -4.14
N PHE A 454 10.27 -20.17 -4.55
CA PHE A 454 11.18 -20.69 -5.58
C PHE A 454 10.57 -20.87 -6.97
N THR A 455 9.26 -20.65 -7.14
CA THR A 455 8.61 -20.78 -8.47
C THR A 455 7.86 -19.51 -8.86
N PRO A 456 7.74 -19.19 -10.16
CA PRO A 456 6.93 -18.06 -10.63
C PRO A 456 5.43 -18.27 -10.42
N LEU A 457 5.00 -19.52 -10.17
CA LEU A 457 3.60 -19.84 -9.85
C LEU A 457 3.12 -19.23 -8.53
N GLY A 458 4.08 -18.76 -7.72
CA GLY A 458 3.83 -18.09 -6.46
C GLY A 458 3.32 -16.67 -6.57
N PHE A 459 3.16 -16.07 -7.75
CA PHE A 459 2.75 -14.66 -7.93
C PHE A 459 3.62 -13.67 -7.12
N ARG A 460 4.90 -13.99 -6.89
CA ARG A 460 5.84 -13.11 -6.17
C ARG A 460 6.53 -12.10 -7.08
N ASP A 461 6.36 -12.27 -8.37
CA ASP A 461 6.74 -11.36 -9.45
C ASP A 461 5.69 -10.25 -9.65
N LEU A 462 4.50 -10.42 -9.09
CA LEU A 462 3.42 -9.43 -9.13
C LEU A 462 3.42 -8.53 -7.89
N ALA A 463 3.41 -7.20 -8.01
CA ALA A 463 3.18 -6.25 -6.92
C ALA A 463 1.86 -6.52 -6.18
N VAL A 464 1.81 -6.10 -4.92
CA VAL A 464 0.64 -6.18 -4.06
C VAL A 464 -0.19 -4.88 -4.23
N GLY A 465 -0.66 -4.68 -5.47
CA GLY A 465 -1.45 -3.54 -5.92
C GLY A 465 -2.96 -3.69 -5.65
N LEU A 466 -3.77 -2.71 -6.06
CA LEU A 466 -5.24 -2.76 -5.94
C LEU A 466 -5.86 -3.85 -6.83
N GLU A 467 -5.32 -4.04 -8.04
CA GLU A 467 -5.80 -5.06 -8.99
C GLU A 467 -5.31 -6.48 -8.60
N ASP A 468 -4.11 -6.60 -8.02
CA ASP A 468 -3.43 -7.89 -7.74
C ASP A 468 -3.41 -8.31 -6.26
N PHE A 469 -4.18 -7.65 -5.39
CA PHE A 469 -4.30 -8.04 -3.99
C PHE A 469 -4.94 -9.44 -3.82
N LEU A 470 -5.81 -9.84 -4.74
CA LEU A 470 -6.55 -11.09 -4.62
C LEU A 470 -5.65 -12.35 -4.72
N PRO A 471 -4.71 -12.47 -5.69
CA PRO A 471 -3.70 -13.54 -5.69
C PRO A 471 -2.93 -13.67 -4.37
N PHE A 472 -2.60 -12.56 -3.70
CA PHE A 472 -2.02 -12.60 -2.37
C PHE A 472 -2.96 -13.23 -1.33
N VAL A 473 -4.22 -12.79 -1.28
CA VAL A 473 -5.23 -13.33 -0.36
C VAL A 473 -5.46 -14.83 -0.61
N VAL A 474 -5.55 -15.25 -1.88
CA VAL A 474 -5.72 -16.66 -2.27
C VAL A 474 -4.56 -17.51 -1.74
N ARG A 475 -3.31 -17.06 -1.92
CA ARG A 475 -2.12 -17.76 -1.40
C ARG A 475 -2.18 -17.92 0.12
N LEU A 476 -2.56 -16.86 0.82
CA LEU A 476 -2.68 -16.85 2.27
C LEU A 476 -3.79 -17.79 2.79
N ILE A 477 -4.96 -17.77 2.17
CA ILE A 477 -6.06 -18.66 2.52
C ILE A 477 -5.70 -20.11 2.20
N ALA A 478 -5.06 -20.37 1.06
CA ALA A 478 -4.63 -21.70 0.67
C ALA A 478 -3.64 -22.31 1.68
N ILE A 479 -2.61 -21.56 2.09
CA ILE A 479 -1.65 -22.06 3.09
C ILE A 479 -2.30 -22.27 4.47
N LEU A 480 -3.20 -21.38 4.89
CA LEU A 480 -3.96 -21.53 6.13
C LEU A 480 -4.82 -22.80 6.09
N LEU A 481 -5.63 -22.98 5.04
CA LEU A 481 -6.51 -24.13 4.90
C LEU A 481 -5.72 -25.43 4.75
N PHE A 482 -4.61 -25.41 4.01
CA PHE A 482 -3.73 -26.56 3.90
C PHE A 482 -3.17 -26.95 5.27
N SER A 483 -2.68 -25.98 6.05
CA SER A 483 -2.18 -26.20 7.42
C SER A 483 -3.24 -26.76 8.35
N LEU A 484 -4.45 -26.18 8.37
CA LEU A 484 -5.53 -26.61 9.24
C LEU A 484 -6.06 -28.02 8.87
N CYS A 485 -6.22 -28.29 7.56
CA CYS A 485 -6.60 -29.61 7.08
C CYS A 485 -5.55 -30.66 7.48
N MET A 486 -4.26 -30.37 7.27
CA MET A 486 -3.17 -31.27 7.62
C MET A 486 -3.08 -31.49 9.13
N LEU A 487 -3.13 -30.45 9.95
CA LEU A 487 -3.14 -30.56 11.42
C LEU A 487 -4.26 -31.47 11.90
N LEU A 488 -5.49 -31.18 11.49
CA LEU A 488 -6.67 -31.94 11.91
C LEU A 488 -6.59 -33.39 11.44
N GLN A 489 -6.18 -33.60 10.20
CA GLN A 489 -6.17 -34.92 9.56
C GLN A 489 -5.06 -35.81 10.10
N VAL A 490 -3.85 -35.28 10.29
CA VAL A 490 -2.73 -36.01 10.89
C VAL A 490 -3.08 -36.37 12.33
N ALA A 491 -3.64 -35.43 13.09
CA ALA A 491 -4.05 -35.69 14.47
C ALA A 491 -5.12 -36.79 14.56
N ARG A 492 -6.16 -36.73 13.71
CA ARG A 492 -7.18 -37.80 13.61
C ARG A 492 -6.57 -39.14 13.21
N TRP A 493 -5.64 -39.17 12.27
CA TRP A 493 -4.94 -40.38 11.86
C TRP A 493 -4.13 -40.99 13.02
N ARG A 494 -3.43 -40.17 13.82
CA ARG A 494 -2.68 -40.65 14.99
C ARG A 494 -3.62 -41.16 16.09
N VAL A 495 -4.69 -40.44 16.39
CA VAL A 495 -5.71 -40.91 17.36
C VAL A 495 -6.34 -42.22 16.89
N ALA A 496 -6.69 -42.35 15.62
CA ALA A 496 -7.22 -43.60 15.06
C ALA A 496 -6.21 -44.75 15.15
N LYS A 497 -4.93 -44.48 14.88
CA LYS A 497 -3.86 -45.48 14.95
C LYS A 497 -3.58 -45.96 16.37
N ARG A 498 -3.67 -45.06 17.36
CA ARG A 498 -3.35 -45.35 18.77
C ARG A 498 -4.57 -45.81 19.58
N GLY A 499 -5.75 -45.28 19.30
CA GLY A 499 -6.98 -45.52 20.04
C GLY A 499 -8.05 -46.28 19.27
N GLY A 500 -7.75 -46.75 18.05
CA GLY A 500 -8.74 -47.44 17.21
C GLY A 500 -9.33 -48.69 17.84
N PHE A 501 -8.55 -49.42 18.65
CA PHE A 501 -9.03 -50.60 19.39
C PHE A 501 -10.05 -50.26 20.49
N LEU A 502 -10.14 -49.00 20.90
CA LEU A 502 -11.13 -48.47 21.84
C LEU A 502 -12.37 -47.89 21.13
N GLY A 503 -12.53 -48.14 19.83
CA GLY A 503 -13.62 -47.57 19.03
C GLY A 503 -13.42 -46.09 18.68
N LEU A 504 -12.24 -45.50 18.92
CA LEU A 504 -11.94 -44.10 18.55
C LEU A 504 -11.62 -43.93 17.06
N ARG A 505 -11.78 -44.98 16.24
CA ARG A 505 -11.51 -44.93 14.80
C ARG A 505 -12.64 -44.13 14.11
N PRO A 506 -12.32 -43.02 13.43
CA PRO A 506 -13.32 -42.29 12.65
C PRO A 506 -13.75 -43.12 11.45
N ALA A 507 -15.02 -42.98 11.06
CA ALA A 507 -15.61 -43.70 9.93
C ALA A 507 -14.87 -43.48 8.60
N ALA A 508 -14.44 -42.24 8.33
CA ALA A 508 -13.67 -41.91 7.13
C ALA A 508 -12.55 -40.90 7.45
N LEU A 509 -11.34 -41.21 6.98
CA LEU A 509 -10.16 -40.34 7.03
C LEU A 509 -9.86 -39.73 5.66
N TRP A 510 -10.12 -40.43 4.55
CA TRP A 510 -9.73 -39.98 3.21
C TRP A 510 -10.22 -38.59 2.80
N PRO A 511 -11.42 -38.09 3.20
CA PRO A 511 -11.87 -36.78 2.71
C PRO A 511 -10.96 -35.64 3.17
N GLY A 512 -10.39 -35.73 4.38
CA GLY A 512 -9.48 -34.68 4.88
C GLY A 512 -8.17 -34.61 4.11
N TRP A 513 -7.66 -35.74 3.62
CA TRP A 513 -6.47 -35.77 2.77
C TRP A 513 -6.74 -35.15 1.39
N ILE A 514 -7.93 -35.40 0.83
CA ILE A 514 -8.33 -34.76 -0.44
C ILE A 514 -8.47 -33.24 -0.26
N MET A 515 -9.11 -32.78 0.81
CA MET A 515 -9.24 -31.34 1.08
C MET A 515 -7.89 -30.65 1.30
N ALA A 516 -6.95 -31.32 1.99
CA ALA A 516 -5.58 -30.84 2.11
C ALA A 516 -4.88 -30.76 0.73
N GLY A 517 -5.06 -31.78 -0.11
CA GLY A 517 -4.53 -31.80 -1.48
C GLY A 517 -5.11 -30.68 -2.36
N ILE A 518 -6.43 -30.44 -2.30
CA ILE A 518 -7.10 -29.35 -3.01
C ILE A 518 -6.49 -28.00 -2.57
N ALA A 519 -6.37 -27.76 -1.26
CA ALA A 519 -5.78 -26.52 -0.76
C ALA A 519 -4.32 -26.33 -1.22
N ALA A 520 -3.51 -27.40 -1.20
CA ALA A 520 -2.11 -27.37 -1.64
C ALA A 520 -1.93 -27.23 -3.15
N ILE A 521 -2.85 -27.75 -3.97
CA ILE A 521 -2.72 -27.67 -5.45
C ILE A 521 -3.30 -26.35 -5.98
N THR A 522 -4.15 -25.68 -5.21
CA THR A 522 -4.82 -24.44 -5.66
C THR A 522 -3.80 -23.39 -6.13
N VAL A 523 -2.79 -23.04 -5.32
CA VAL A 523 -1.81 -22.00 -5.70
C VAL A 523 -1.05 -22.33 -6.99
N PRO A 524 -0.40 -23.49 -7.16
CA PRO A 524 0.31 -23.79 -8.40
C PRO A 524 -0.62 -23.86 -9.61
N VAL A 525 -1.86 -24.37 -9.46
CA VAL A 525 -2.84 -24.39 -10.55
C VAL A 525 -3.28 -22.98 -10.93
N THR A 526 -3.54 -22.10 -9.96
CA THR A 526 -3.83 -20.69 -10.24
C THR A 526 -2.65 -20.01 -10.93
N GLY A 527 -1.43 -20.26 -10.45
CA GLY A 527 -0.19 -19.77 -11.06
C GLY A 527 -0.02 -20.22 -12.51
N LEU A 528 -0.38 -21.48 -12.83
CA LEU A 528 -0.37 -22.00 -14.20
C LEU A 528 -1.48 -21.40 -15.06
N ALA A 529 -2.68 -21.21 -14.50
CA ALA A 529 -3.82 -20.65 -15.20
C ALA A 529 -3.56 -19.23 -15.73
N ARG A 530 -2.69 -18.46 -15.06
CA ARG A 530 -2.21 -17.15 -15.51
C ARG A 530 -1.61 -17.17 -16.92
N TYR A 531 -0.97 -18.28 -17.31
CA TYR A 531 -0.32 -18.40 -18.61
C TYR A 531 -1.26 -18.94 -19.71
N TRP A 532 -2.54 -19.16 -19.40
CA TRP A 532 -3.51 -19.67 -20.37
C TRP A 532 -4.33 -18.53 -21.00
N PRO A 533 -4.27 -18.35 -22.34
CA PRO A 533 -5.03 -17.32 -23.02
C PRO A 533 -6.54 -17.46 -22.78
N GLY A 534 -7.21 -16.37 -22.44
CA GLY A 534 -8.68 -16.31 -22.31
C GLY A 534 -9.23 -16.70 -20.93
N LEU A 535 -8.38 -16.94 -19.93
CA LEU A 535 -8.80 -17.19 -18.54
C LEU A 535 -8.65 -15.99 -17.61
N ASP A 536 -8.36 -14.80 -18.16
CA ASP A 536 -7.95 -13.61 -17.38
C ASP A 536 -8.93 -13.21 -16.28
N GLU A 537 -10.24 -13.29 -16.53
CA GLU A 537 -11.27 -12.99 -15.53
C GLU A 537 -11.56 -14.19 -14.59
N ILE A 538 -11.37 -15.41 -15.08
CA ILE A 538 -11.75 -16.65 -14.39
C ILE A 538 -10.67 -17.06 -13.37
N TYR A 539 -9.40 -16.77 -13.62
CA TYR A 539 -8.31 -17.18 -12.71
C TYR A 539 -8.35 -16.44 -11.37
N TYR A 540 -9.04 -15.30 -11.27
CA TYR A 540 -9.21 -14.55 -10.02
C TYR A 540 -10.27 -15.16 -9.10
N LEU A 541 -11.41 -15.59 -9.65
CA LEU A 541 -12.56 -16.06 -8.86
C LEU A 541 -12.57 -17.57 -8.63
N SER A 542 -12.09 -18.35 -9.60
CA SER A 542 -12.07 -19.81 -9.52
C SER A 542 -11.29 -20.37 -8.31
N PRO A 543 -10.14 -19.80 -7.87
CA PRO A 543 -9.42 -20.30 -6.71
C PRO A 543 -10.21 -20.11 -5.41
N CYS A 544 -10.94 -18.99 -5.29
CA CYS A 544 -11.80 -18.73 -4.13
C CYS A 544 -12.92 -19.78 -4.02
N ALA A 545 -13.53 -20.17 -5.15
CA ALA A 545 -14.52 -21.23 -5.19
C ALA A 545 -13.92 -22.60 -4.80
N VAL A 546 -12.73 -22.93 -5.33
CA VAL A 546 -12.03 -24.18 -5.01
C VAL A 546 -11.63 -24.26 -3.53
N LEU A 547 -11.14 -23.17 -2.95
CA LEU A 547 -10.81 -23.09 -1.50
C LEU A 547 -12.05 -23.15 -0.60
N GLY A 548 -13.24 -22.88 -1.15
CA GLY A 548 -14.51 -23.10 -0.47
C GLY A 548 -14.72 -24.54 -0.02
N PHE A 549 -14.25 -25.55 -0.78
CA PHE A 549 -14.44 -26.96 -0.41
C PHE A 549 -13.66 -27.35 0.87
N PRO A 550 -12.34 -27.11 0.98
CA PRO A 550 -11.60 -27.33 2.23
C PRO A 550 -12.18 -26.55 3.41
N LEU A 551 -12.61 -25.29 3.19
CA LEU A 551 -13.21 -24.47 4.24
C LEU A 551 -14.53 -25.07 4.75
N LEU A 552 -15.45 -25.42 3.85
CA LEU A 552 -16.73 -26.05 4.21
C LEU A 552 -16.51 -27.38 4.94
N TRP A 553 -15.51 -28.17 4.51
CA TRP A 553 -15.14 -29.40 5.21
C TRP A 553 -14.61 -29.13 6.63
N LEU A 554 -13.74 -28.14 6.81
CA LEU A 554 -13.25 -27.73 8.13
C LEU A 554 -14.38 -27.22 9.02
N LEU A 555 -15.30 -26.41 8.47
CA LEU A 555 -16.46 -25.89 9.20
C LEU A 555 -17.41 -27.02 9.61
N TRP A 556 -17.70 -27.95 8.71
CA TRP A 556 -18.51 -29.12 9.02
C TRP A 556 -17.85 -29.98 10.10
N ARG A 557 -16.53 -30.22 10.01
CA ARG A 557 -15.81 -31.02 11.01
C ARG A 557 -15.67 -30.32 12.34
N GLY A 558 -15.30 -29.04 12.35
CA GLY A 558 -15.27 -28.20 13.54
C GLY A 558 -16.63 -28.13 14.20
N GLY A 559 -17.69 -27.89 13.42
CA GLY A 559 -19.07 -27.91 13.89
C GLY A 559 -19.47 -29.26 14.47
N SER A 560 -19.06 -30.38 13.87
CA SER A 560 -19.33 -31.71 14.44
C SER A 560 -18.60 -31.96 15.77
N ILE A 561 -17.41 -31.37 15.97
CA ILE A 561 -16.66 -31.46 17.23
C ILE A 561 -17.33 -30.58 18.29
N LEU A 562 -17.75 -29.37 17.93
CA LEU A 562 -18.33 -28.40 18.87
C LEU A 562 -19.80 -28.68 19.19
N PHE A 563 -20.60 -29.11 18.23
CA PHE A 563 -22.06 -29.29 18.40
C PHE A 563 -22.50 -30.75 18.34
N GLY A 564 -21.56 -31.69 18.22
CA GLY A 564 -21.86 -33.12 18.18
C GLY A 564 -22.47 -33.66 19.48
N PRO A 565 -23.21 -34.78 19.39
CA PRO A 565 -23.86 -35.42 20.52
C PRO A 565 -22.83 -35.87 21.57
N VAL A 566 -23.23 -35.88 22.84
CA VAL A 566 -22.36 -36.21 23.98
C VAL A 566 -21.68 -37.57 23.81
N GLY A 567 -22.38 -38.56 23.26
CA GLY A 567 -21.84 -39.90 22.99
C GLY A 567 -20.68 -39.94 21.98
N ALA A 568 -20.55 -38.92 21.13
CA ALA A 568 -19.45 -38.79 20.15
C ALA A 568 -18.42 -37.72 20.57
N ALA A 569 -18.51 -37.17 21.78
CA ALA A 569 -17.68 -36.03 22.21
C ALA A 569 -16.25 -36.43 22.60
N LEU A 570 -16.02 -37.67 23.05
CA LEU A 570 -14.71 -38.13 23.55
C LEU A 570 -13.57 -37.95 22.51
N PRO A 571 -13.71 -38.40 21.24
CA PRO A 571 -12.71 -38.13 20.21
C PRO A 571 -12.45 -36.64 19.98
N GLY A 572 -13.48 -35.80 20.04
CA GLY A 572 -13.37 -34.35 19.86
C GLY A 572 -12.57 -33.67 20.98
N VAL A 573 -12.79 -34.08 22.23
CA VAL A 573 -12.04 -33.58 23.40
C VAL A 573 -10.57 -34.02 23.34
N MET A 574 -10.32 -35.29 22.99
CA MET A 574 -8.95 -35.78 22.81
C MET A 574 -8.22 -35.01 21.70
N LEU A 575 -8.88 -34.80 20.56
CA LEU A 575 -8.32 -34.08 19.43
C LEU A 575 -8.01 -32.63 19.77
N SER A 576 -8.90 -31.95 20.50
CA SER A 576 -8.71 -30.57 20.93
C SER A 576 -7.49 -30.43 21.84
N ARG A 577 -7.33 -31.33 22.82
CA ARG A 577 -6.16 -31.36 23.71
C ARG A 577 -4.87 -31.69 22.99
N PHE A 578 -4.95 -32.56 21.98
CA PHE A 578 -3.78 -32.97 21.20
C PHE A 578 -3.31 -31.86 20.26
N LEU A 579 -4.23 -31.11 19.64
CA LEU A 579 -3.93 -30.01 18.75
C LEU A 579 -3.48 -28.74 19.48
N LEU A 580 -3.98 -28.48 20.68
CA LEU A 580 -3.70 -27.27 21.46
C LEU A 580 -2.21 -26.88 21.51
N PRO A 581 -1.27 -27.75 21.97
CA PRO A 581 0.13 -27.37 22.06
C PRO A 581 0.76 -27.10 20.68
N VAL A 582 0.28 -27.76 19.62
CA VAL A 582 0.79 -27.55 18.26
C VAL A 582 0.30 -26.24 17.68
N LEU A 583 -0.98 -25.89 17.88
CA LEU A 583 -1.53 -24.60 17.46
C LEU A 583 -0.83 -23.43 18.18
N VAL A 584 -0.57 -23.58 19.48
CA VAL A 584 0.19 -22.63 20.30
C VAL A 584 1.63 -22.48 19.82
N LEU A 585 2.34 -23.59 19.60
CA LEU A 585 3.69 -23.54 19.05
C LEU A 585 3.69 -22.90 17.66
N GLY A 586 2.67 -23.19 16.87
CA GLY A 586 2.51 -22.66 15.54
C GLY A 586 2.35 -21.17 15.46
N SER A 587 1.51 -20.59 16.33
CA SER A 587 1.38 -19.13 16.41
C SER A 587 2.69 -18.49 16.86
N LEU A 588 3.41 -19.09 17.80
CA LEU A 588 4.73 -18.62 18.23
C LEU A 588 5.76 -18.65 17.10
N VAL A 589 5.81 -19.73 16.30
CA VAL A 589 6.71 -19.82 15.14
C VAL A 589 6.39 -18.72 14.13
N LEU A 590 5.11 -18.53 13.79
CA LEU A 590 4.69 -17.51 12.83
C LEU A 590 4.99 -16.08 13.31
N VAL A 591 4.78 -15.79 14.60
CA VAL A 591 5.17 -14.51 15.21
C VAL A 591 6.70 -14.36 15.20
N GLY A 592 7.43 -15.44 15.51
CA GLY A 592 8.89 -15.46 15.48
C GLY A 592 9.48 -15.23 14.09
N LEU A 593 8.74 -15.50 13.01
CA LEU A 593 9.15 -15.19 11.63
C LEU A 593 9.04 -13.70 11.28
N THR A 594 8.26 -12.91 12.03
CA THR A 594 8.04 -11.48 11.72
C THR A 594 9.32 -10.64 11.68
N PRO A 595 10.31 -10.75 12.59
CA PRO A 595 11.57 -10.01 12.47
C PRO A 595 12.36 -10.42 11.22
N PHE A 596 12.41 -11.71 10.87
CA PHE A 596 13.12 -12.18 9.68
C PHE A 596 12.50 -11.64 8.39
N LEU A 597 11.17 -11.56 8.32
CA LEU A 597 10.47 -10.96 7.18
C LEU A 597 10.70 -9.44 7.12
N LYS A 598 10.87 -8.77 8.26
CA LYS A 598 11.24 -7.34 8.30
C LYS A 598 12.68 -7.11 7.84
N ASP A 599 13.60 -8.00 8.19
CA ASP A 599 14.98 -7.93 7.71
C ASP A 599 15.07 -8.26 6.21
N GLU A 600 14.24 -9.20 5.73
CA GLU A 600 14.08 -9.45 4.29
C GLU A 600 13.55 -8.21 3.56
N GLU A 601 12.50 -7.56 4.07
CA GLU A 601 11.98 -6.29 3.53
C GLU A 601 13.09 -5.25 3.42
N ARG A 602 13.86 -5.04 4.49
CA ARG A 602 14.98 -4.07 4.51
C ARG A 602 16.06 -4.42 3.51
N ALA A 603 16.40 -5.70 3.37
CA ALA A 603 17.41 -6.17 2.42
C ALA A 603 16.99 -5.94 0.97
N TRP A 604 15.71 -6.11 0.64
CA TRP A 604 15.18 -5.79 -0.68
C TRP A 604 15.05 -4.29 -0.92
N MET A 605 14.60 -3.52 0.08
CA MET A 605 14.54 -2.06 -0.02
C MET A 605 15.91 -1.42 -0.22
N ALA A 606 16.97 -1.95 0.39
CA ALA A 606 18.33 -1.47 0.17
C ALA A 606 18.83 -1.69 -1.27
N ARG A 607 18.20 -2.60 -2.02
CA ARG A 607 18.48 -2.87 -3.44
C ARG A 607 17.54 -2.14 -4.39
N ASP A 608 16.47 -1.54 -3.86
CA ASP A 608 15.51 -0.80 -4.66
C ASP A 608 16.05 0.59 -4.98
N THR A 609 16.36 0.81 -6.26
CA THR A 609 16.89 2.07 -6.76
C THR A 609 15.83 2.95 -7.42
N LEU A 610 14.60 2.45 -7.59
CA LEU A 610 13.58 3.07 -8.44
C LEU A 610 12.41 3.65 -7.65
N SER A 611 12.03 3.02 -6.54
CA SER A 611 10.89 3.47 -5.74
C SER A 611 11.21 4.65 -4.83
N GLY A 612 12.50 4.92 -4.57
CA GLY A 612 12.92 6.05 -3.74
C GLY A 612 12.52 7.40 -4.32
N PRO A 613 12.30 8.43 -3.48
CA PRO A 613 11.92 9.76 -3.94
C PRO A 613 13.03 10.39 -4.77
N ASP A 614 12.64 11.07 -5.85
CA ASP A 614 13.55 11.82 -6.69
C ASP A 614 13.11 13.29 -6.73
N PRO A 615 13.92 14.22 -6.21
CA PRO A 615 13.62 15.65 -6.24
C PRO A 615 13.57 16.22 -7.67
N SER A 616 14.04 15.47 -8.66
CA SER A 616 14.10 15.86 -10.08
C SER A 616 12.81 15.62 -10.88
N GLY A 617 11.86 14.88 -10.33
CA GLY A 617 10.54 14.69 -10.93
C GLY A 617 9.48 15.60 -10.34
N TRP A 618 8.36 15.75 -11.03
CA TRP A 618 7.14 16.28 -10.41
C TRP A 618 6.49 15.31 -9.42
N PHE A 619 6.99 14.08 -9.38
CA PHE A 619 6.36 12.97 -8.69
C PHE A 619 7.28 12.28 -7.69
N ASP A 620 6.66 11.34 -7.01
CA ASP A 620 7.02 10.67 -5.76
C ASP A 620 8.28 9.83 -5.79
N THR A 621 8.73 9.42 -6.98
CA THR A 621 9.74 8.37 -7.15
C THR A 621 10.68 8.64 -8.33
N LYS A 622 11.88 8.07 -8.26
CA LYS A 622 12.88 8.10 -9.35
C LYS A 622 12.35 7.53 -10.65
N LEU A 623 11.64 6.40 -10.59
CA LEU A 623 11.00 5.82 -11.77
C LEU A 623 10.09 6.82 -12.48
N GLN A 624 9.26 7.53 -11.73
CA GLN A 624 8.35 8.53 -12.30
C GLN A 624 9.11 9.72 -12.87
N ALA A 625 10.17 10.18 -12.19
CA ALA A 625 11.04 11.24 -12.70
C ALA A 625 11.76 10.84 -14.00
N ASP A 626 12.22 9.60 -14.12
CA ASP A 626 12.82 9.06 -15.32
C ASP A 626 11.79 9.02 -16.47
N ILE A 627 10.59 8.46 -16.23
CA ILE A 627 9.49 8.44 -17.21
C ILE A 627 9.15 9.85 -17.69
N GLU A 628 9.05 10.79 -16.77
CA GLU A 628 8.74 12.18 -17.11
C GLU A 628 9.83 12.79 -18.01
N ARG A 629 11.11 12.59 -17.69
CA ARG A 629 12.23 13.05 -18.52
C ARG A 629 12.17 12.45 -19.93
N TYR A 630 11.89 11.16 -20.03
CA TYR A 630 11.74 10.48 -21.31
C TYR A 630 10.55 11.03 -22.12
N VAL A 631 9.38 11.20 -21.50
CA VAL A 631 8.20 11.74 -22.19
C VAL A 631 8.44 13.19 -22.63
N ARG A 632 9.07 14.01 -21.78
CA ARG A 632 9.49 15.38 -22.14
C ARG A 632 10.41 15.38 -23.37
N GLN A 633 11.40 14.49 -23.43
CA GLN A 633 12.28 14.35 -24.59
C GLN A 633 11.54 13.93 -25.86
N ARG A 634 10.58 13.00 -25.76
CA ARG A 634 9.75 12.59 -26.89
C ARG A 634 8.87 13.73 -27.40
N VAL A 635 8.23 14.51 -26.50
CA VAL A 635 7.47 15.70 -26.89
C VAL A 635 8.38 16.71 -27.58
N LEU A 636 9.56 16.97 -27.01
CA LEU A 636 10.53 17.90 -27.59
C LEU A 636 10.92 17.49 -29.02
N GLN A 637 11.24 16.22 -29.24
CA GLN A 637 11.58 15.67 -30.56
C GLN A 637 10.43 15.72 -31.56
N ALA A 638 9.18 15.58 -31.12
CA ALA A 638 8.02 15.66 -32.01
C ALA A 638 7.68 17.10 -32.43
N MET A 639 8.10 18.07 -31.60
CA MET A 639 7.82 19.49 -31.80
C MET A 639 8.92 20.23 -32.58
N GLU A 640 10.17 19.75 -32.50
CA GLU A 640 11.26 20.13 -33.42
C GLU A 640 11.06 19.55 -34.82
#